data_AF-A0AAV0VDF7-F1
#
_entry.id   AF-A0AAV0VDF7-F1
#
_cell.length_a   1.000
_cell.length_b   1.000
_cell.length_c   1.000
_cell.angle_alpha   90.00
_cell.angle_beta   90.00
_cell.angle_gamma   90.00
#
_symmetry.space_group_name_H-M   'P 1'
#
loop_
_entity.id
_entity.type
_entity.pdbx_description
1 polymer ?
#
loop_
_entity_poly.entity_id
_entity_poly.type
_entity_poly.pdbx_seq_one_letter_code
_entity_poly.pdbx_strand_id
1 'polypeptide(L)'
;MASTLHETTLVPLCTCSPGSHGRGLYVHNEGIDILQGPKLLTRKVALVGILYVPENAQDGGSTADSDRGLFVSPNVALSVAERDTSLLLLVLRGVSLVDEPFWGSLLFVLSSHVVVAKAGAITSTSFQTALPFLADFAQVQMSEMINDVEKNATLLKELAPRVTWGAVDLKLKDMNGCNSPSTYFEQQLAAGSTNVQLLISDILSVRDCVVLKSNSFQGPGNAHTSPKLLTHVADRLACKSFFGRYMNGALLARLCKLLAHAIAAPDGTPVVLQRVVTDVFAAHWQELVQQGFKVYCDVLHARLAVYERAPITAEYLVDVTERKLKADQSNNQHVAVVDAGQGNYSVFDEFGNLKKQQVSEDNGGEGGSMVISTPLNTGLFGFLKNSAGRALSKQLSRFPTNRWSTSIRGGGQTTALGDSVRLGGIREDVEAVEAELLEEAIAAPTPEQMLARSTASIVRYSVSTKYLNIPSETMPVNTVVLDAVYADGLDEVKVLLKPFLVDLRGPSPSSPELACSLDFHVGKKNLWAKLARVRRRFDRANEVSSAIFCGELLRYLHSVVLRKNETDTEAQQQQQLRGRAVSSVMLADEKSGNDPVALTRVPLELLTYKNNLEAMVSQYNFVARGPQAATVLAGFLHGPVRKQLQYLTQQEYGRFSAACKEKDQRIKESKGLLHNKERQMHHITNANAEWSRQEREAIAEIEHTHSEQLSLLQNAIRSTEAQIKSALAEQQALYQSTMLATRHTIDTVDKVADKGRVVSGYLERYEKGRVFSMRWRQYFYVLKHDTLECYKSKSEYEERGPAFEQSVSISGYSVVRSRTDELKIKLVPPEAGHRMLRFRAPASVGRETWMKRFTEATQLASR
;
A
#
# COMPACT_ATOMS: atom_id res chain seq x y z
N MET A 1 9.50 74.62 -19.41
CA MET A 1 8.58 73.52 -19.74
C MET A 1 7.13 73.99 -19.54
N ALA A 2 6.69 74.97 -20.33
CA ALA A 2 5.41 75.66 -20.17
C ALA A 2 4.72 75.73 -21.52
N SER A 3 4.11 74.62 -21.97
CA SER A 3 3.34 74.60 -23.22
C SER A 3 2.53 73.30 -23.38
N THR A 4 1.59 73.02 -22.47
CA THR A 4 0.42 72.13 -22.72
C THR A 4 -0.61 72.32 -21.59
N LEU A 5 -1.27 73.48 -21.55
CA LEU A 5 -2.51 73.66 -20.78
C LEU A 5 -3.61 73.96 -21.81
N HIS A 6 -4.03 72.93 -22.54
CA HIS A 6 -5.27 72.98 -23.33
C HIS A 6 -6.44 73.12 -22.36
N GLU A 7 -7.34 74.05 -22.68
CA GLU A 7 -8.64 74.37 -22.05
C GLU A 7 -8.99 73.53 -20.81
N THR A 8 -8.97 74.13 -19.62
CA THR A 8 -9.44 73.46 -18.39
C THR A 8 -10.97 73.39 -18.40
N THR A 9 -11.51 72.41 -19.12
CA THR A 9 -12.90 71.99 -19.03
C THR A 9 -13.17 71.49 -17.62
N LEU A 10 -13.93 72.28 -16.86
CA LEU A 10 -14.43 71.86 -15.55
C LEU A 10 -15.54 70.82 -15.75
N VAL A 11 -15.51 69.74 -14.98
CA VAL A 11 -16.50 68.66 -15.04
C VAL A 11 -17.49 68.84 -13.89
N PRO A 12 -18.81 68.78 -14.15
CA PRO A 12 -19.80 68.90 -13.08
C PRO A 12 -19.62 67.75 -12.08
N LEU A 13 -19.57 68.08 -10.79
CA LEU A 13 -19.54 67.10 -9.71
C LEU A 13 -20.91 67.03 -9.04
N CYS A 14 -21.46 68.18 -8.66
CA CYS A 14 -22.79 68.29 -8.11
C CYS A 14 -23.45 69.58 -8.59
N THR A 15 -24.62 69.50 -9.23
CA THR A 15 -25.34 70.67 -9.77
C THR A 15 -26.80 70.68 -9.34
N CYS A 16 -27.45 71.83 -9.46
CA CYS A 16 -28.89 71.98 -9.34
C CYS A 16 -29.48 72.44 -10.67
N SER A 17 -30.67 71.94 -11.01
CA SER A 17 -31.42 72.43 -12.17
C SER A 17 -31.88 73.88 -11.98
N PRO A 18 -31.94 74.68 -13.07
CA PRO A 18 -32.46 76.04 -12.99
C PRO A 18 -33.93 76.03 -12.53
N GLY A 19 -34.23 76.78 -11.46
CA GLY A 19 -35.59 76.87 -10.85
C GLY A 19 -35.84 75.94 -9.66
N SER A 20 -34.91 75.05 -9.33
CA SER A 20 -34.96 74.23 -8.10
C SER A 20 -34.52 75.06 -6.88
N HIS A 21 -35.40 75.23 -5.90
CA HIS A 21 -35.08 75.86 -4.60
C HIS A 21 -34.29 74.90 -3.69
N GLY A 22 -33.05 74.56 -4.08
CA GLY A 22 -32.09 73.82 -3.24
C GLY A 22 -32.41 72.35 -2.95
N ARG A 23 -33.53 71.80 -3.45
CA ARG A 23 -34.01 70.43 -3.14
C ARG A 23 -33.73 69.39 -4.23
N GLY A 24 -33.06 69.78 -5.30
CA GLY A 24 -32.73 68.91 -6.44
C GLY A 24 -31.25 68.89 -6.75
N LEU A 25 -30.43 68.47 -5.78
CA LEU A 25 -28.98 68.27 -5.99
C LEU A 25 -28.75 66.98 -6.79
N TYR A 26 -28.14 67.12 -7.96
CA TYR A 26 -27.75 66.00 -8.82
C TYR A 26 -26.25 65.80 -8.75
N VAL A 27 -25.82 64.59 -8.39
CA VAL A 27 -24.41 64.19 -8.46
C VAL A 27 -24.16 63.55 -9.81
N HIS A 28 -23.19 64.07 -10.55
CA HIS A 28 -22.89 63.64 -11.92
C HIS A 28 -21.91 62.47 -11.93
N ASN A 29 -22.19 61.46 -12.74
CA ASN A 29 -21.31 60.29 -12.87
C ASN A 29 -19.93 60.68 -13.44
N GLU A 30 -19.88 61.65 -14.36
CA GLU A 30 -18.62 62.14 -14.94
C GLU A 30 -17.64 62.67 -13.88
N GLY A 31 -18.14 63.46 -12.92
CA GLY A 31 -17.34 63.93 -11.79
C GLY A 31 -16.94 62.81 -10.83
N ILE A 32 -17.81 61.81 -10.64
CA ILE A 32 -17.52 60.62 -9.83
C ILE A 32 -16.46 59.73 -10.49
N ASP A 33 -16.47 59.58 -11.81
CA ASP A 33 -15.50 58.79 -12.56
C ASP A 33 -14.10 59.39 -12.45
N ILE A 34 -13.98 60.72 -12.42
CA ILE A 34 -12.72 61.40 -12.09
C ILE A 34 -12.23 60.95 -10.72
N LEU A 35 -13.08 61.02 -9.68
CA LEU A 35 -12.72 60.61 -8.32
C LEU A 35 -12.38 59.11 -8.22
N GLN A 36 -12.95 58.27 -9.08
CA GLN A 36 -12.65 56.84 -9.15
C GLN A 36 -11.43 56.51 -10.03
N GLY A 37 -10.74 57.52 -10.57
CA GLY A 37 -9.53 57.34 -11.35
C GLY A 37 -8.43 56.59 -10.57
N PRO A 38 -7.60 55.78 -11.25
CA PRO A 38 -6.66 54.85 -10.61
C PRO A 38 -5.66 55.53 -9.67
N LYS A 39 -5.25 56.78 -9.98
CA LYS A 39 -4.35 57.57 -9.13
C LYS A 39 -5.00 58.01 -7.81
N LEU A 40 -6.30 58.30 -7.83
CA LEU A 40 -7.04 58.84 -6.69
C LEU A 40 -7.57 57.74 -5.76
N LEU A 41 -7.69 56.50 -6.25
CA LEU A 41 -8.07 55.36 -5.43
C LEU A 41 -7.02 55.02 -4.37
N THR A 42 -5.73 55.17 -4.70
CA THR A 42 -4.63 54.74 -3.83
C THR A 42 -3.96 55.88 -3.07
N ARG A 43 -4.22 57.14 -3.44
CA ARG A 43 -3.55 58.32 -2.87
C ARG A 43 -4.47 59.13 -1.97
N LYS A 44 -3.87 59.87 -1.05
CA LYS A 44 -4.58 60.86 -0.24
C LYS A 44 -5.00 62.02 -1.12
N VAL A 45 -6.15 62.60 -0.84
CA VAL A 45 -6.68 63.71 -1.63
C VAL A 45 -6.71 64.98 -0.81
N ALA A 46 -6.23 66.06 -1.42
CA ALA A 46 -6.36 67.42 -0.93
C ALA A 46 -7.35 68.16 -1.83
N LEU A 47 -8.40 68.73 -1.24
CA LEU A 47 -9.47 69.40 -1.97
C LEU A 47 -9.36 70.91 -1.77
N VAL A 48 -9.15 71.61 -2.88
CA VAL A 48 -9.04 73.07 -2.88
C VAL A 48 -10.29 73.67 -3.47
N GLY A 49 -11.12 74.22 -2.59
CA GLY A 49 -12.32 74.97 -2.97
C GLY A 49 -11.96 76.33 -3.54
N ILE A 50 -12.63 76.76 -4.60
CA ILE A 50 -12.40 78.06 -5.23
C ILE A 50 -13.73 78.76 -5.38
N LEU A 51 -13.81 79.92 -4.74
CA LEU A 51 -14.92 80.84 -4.79
C LEU A 51 -14.48 82.13 -5.47
N TYR A 52 -15.15 82.50 -6.56
CA TYR A 52 -14.93 83.78 -7.24
C TYR A 52 -16.14 84.68 -7.05
N VAL A 53 -15.91 85.87 -6.48
CA VAL A 53 -16.97 86.84 -6.17
C VAL A 53 -16.75 88.09 -7.04
N PRO A 54 -17.54 88.30 -8.10
CA PRO A 54 -17.41 89.46 -8.98
C PRO A 54 -17.83 90.76 -8.27
N GLU A 55 -17.36 91.92 -8.77
CA GLU A 55 -17.66 93.24 -8.20
C GLU A 55 -19.15 93.61 -8.28
N ASN A 56 -19.87 93.16 -9.32
CA ASN A 56 -21.28 93.51 -9.58
C ASN A 56 -22.27 92.44 -9.09
N ALA A 57 -22.08 91.91 -7.88
CA ALA A 57 -22.89 90.81 -7.33
C ALA A 57 -24.35 91.17 -6.93
N GLN A 58 -24.91 92.29 -7.43
CA GLN A 58 -26.33 92.64 -7.21
C GLN A 58 -27.25 92.02 -8.26
N ASP A 59 -26.75 91.72 -9.46
CA ASP A 59 -27.50 90.97 -10.46
C ASP A 59 -26.99 89.53 -10.46
N GLY A 60 -27.79 88.62 -9.88
CA GLY A 60 -27.53 87.19 -9.92
C GLY A 60 -27.18 86.77 -11.34
N GLY A 61 -25.98 86.21 -11.53
CA GLY A 61 -25.43 85.91 -12.85
C GLY A 61 -26.41 85.10 -13.70
N SER A 62 -27.08 85.80 -14.61
CA SER A 62 -28.02 85.24 -15.57
C SER A 62 -27.25 84.70 -16.78
N THR A 63 -26.71 83.50 -16.64
CA THR A 63 -26.64 82.59 -17.78
C THR A 63 -27.69 81.51 -17.53
N ALA A 64 -28.91 81.80 -17.96
CA ALA A 64 -30.11 80.99 -17.70
C ALA A 64 -30.05 79.55 -18.28
N ASP A 65 -29.02 79.23 -19.07
CA ASP A 65 -28.91 77.99 -19.85
C ASP A 65 -27.79 77.01 -19.41
N SER A 66 -27.09 77.24 -18.30
CA SER A 66 -26.01 76.36 -17.84
C SER A 66 -26.22 75.83 -16.42
N ASP A 67 -25.90 74.54 -16.20
CA ASP A 67 -25.88 73.91 -14.89
C ASP A 67 -25.05 74.73 -13.88
N ARG A 68 -25.60 74.94 -12.67
CA ARG A 68 -24.98 75.68 -11.58
C ARG A 68 -24.66 74.77 -10.40
N GLY A 69 -23.56 75.02 -9.71
CA GLY A 69 -23.13 74.23 -8.55
C GLY A 69 -21.63 74.04 -8.45
N LEU A 70 -21.23 72.84 -8.04
CA LEU A 70 -19.86 72.44 -7.76
C LEU A 70 -19.25 71.64 -8.93
N PHE A 71 -18.10 72.10 -9.41
CA PHE A 71 -17.36 71.48 -10.50
C PHE A 71 -15.98 71.03 -10.04
N VAL A 72 -15.46 69.95 -10.62
CA VAL A 72 -14.12 69.45 -10.38
C VAL A 72 -13.23 69.65 -11.60
N SER A 73 -11.96 70.02 -11.39
CA SER A 73 -10.99 70.13 -12.48
C SER A 73 -10.32 68.76 -12.76
N PRO A 74 -10.43 68.19 -13.96
CA PRO A 74 -9.83 66.90 -14.32
C PRO A 74 -8.29 66.97 -14.43
N ASN A 75 -7.75 68.13 -14.78
CA ASN A 75 -6.34 68.29 -15.18
C ASN A 75 -5.37 68.68 -14.04
N VAL A 76 -5.88 68.89 -12.81
CA VAL A 76 -5.06 69.39 -11.68
C VAL A 76 -4.88 68.32 -10.63
N ALA A 77 -4.63 67.08 -11.03
CA ALA A 77 -3.96 66.10 -10.17
C ALA A 77 -2.44 66.39 -10.18
N LEU A 78 -2.04 67.56 -9.66
CA LEU A 78 -0.62 67.85 -9.40
C LEU A 78 -0.15 66.85 -8.35
N SER A 79 0.55 65.82 -8.82
CA SER A 79 1.20 64.85 -7.95
C SER A 79 2.35 65.56 -7.27
N VAL A 80 2.16 65.98 -6.01
CA VAL A 80 3.29 66.34 -5.16
C VAL A 80 3.96 65.02 -4.79
N ALA A 81 4.92 64.60 -5.62
CA ALA A 81 5.54 63.27 -5.58
C ALA A 81 6.16 62.95 -4.21
N GLU A 82 6.52 63.97 -3.43
CA GLU A 82 7.11 63.83 -2.10
C GLU A 82 6.09 63.44 -1.00
N ARG A 83 4.77 63.48 -1.25
CA ARG A 83 3.74 63.34 -0.20
C ARG A 83 2.62 62.32 -0.47
N ASP A 84 2.70 61.48 -1.50
CA ASP A 84 1.63 60.53 -1.89
C ASP A 84 0.22 61.15 -1.89
N THR A 85 0.15 62.42 -2.30
CA THR A 85 -1.06 63.24 -2.25
C THR A 85 -1.42 63.73 -3.65
N SER A 86 -2.72 63.72 -3.94
CA SER A 86 -3.28 64.30 -5.16
C SER A 86 -4.07 65.54 -4.79
N LEU A 87 -3.73 66.67 -5.41
CA LEU A 87 -4.52 67.88 -5.37
C LEU A 87 -5.74 67.72 -6.29
N LEU A 88 -6.89 68.28 -5.91
CA LEU A 88 -8.07 68.44 -6.76
C LEU A 88 -8.68 69.82 -6.51
N LEU A 89 -9.08 70.50 -7.58
CA LEU A 89 -9.76 71.80 -7.49
C LEU A 89 -11.27 71.59 -7.55
N LEU A 90 -11.97 72.15 -6.57
CA LEU A 90 -13.42 72.23 -6.50
C LEU A 90 -13.83 73.69 -6.76
N VAL A 91 -14.44 73.97 -7.90
CA VAL A 91 -14.82 75.32 -8.30
C VAL A 91 -16.33 75.49 -8.17
N LEU A 92 -16.75 76.47 -7.38
CA LEU A 92 -18.16 76.81 -7.24
C LEU A 92 -18.56 77.85 -8.30
N ARG A 93 -19.61 77.57 -9.08
CA ARG A 93 -20.06 78.42 -10.21
C ARG A 93 -21.57 78.58 -10.27
N GLY A 94 -22.01 79.79 -10.65
CA GLY A 94 -23.40 80.07 -11.03
C GLY A 94 -24.41 80.08 -9.88
N VAL A 95 -23.95 80.13 -8.63
CA VAL A 95 -24.81 80.08 -7.43
C VAL A 95 -24.73 81.38 -6.63
N SER A 96 -25.85 81.81 -6.07
CA SER A 96 -25.92 82.94 -5.14
C SER A 96 -25.72 82.40 -3.72
N LEU A 97 -24.63 82.78 -3.07
CA LEU A 97 -24.36 82.36 -1.69
C LEU A 97 -25.25 83.04 -0.64
N VAL A 98 -25.99 84.08 -1.04
CA VAL A 98 -26.98 84.74 -0.18
C VAL A 98 -28.29 83.95 -0.19
N ASP A 99 -28.73 83.51 -1.37
CA ASP A 99 -30.00 82.78 -1.53
C ASP A 99 -29.86 81.27 -1.31
N GLU A 100 -28.70 80.70 -1.68
CA GLU A 100 -28.37 79.28 -1.59
C GLU A 100 -27.07 79.06 -0.77
N PRO A 101 -27.05 79.43 0.52
CA PRO A 101 -25.83 79.40 1.34
C PRO A 101 -25.28 78.00 1.59
N PHE A 102 -26.12 76.96 1.48
CA PHE A 102 -25.70 75.56 1.63
C PHE A 102 -24.55 75.17 0.68
N TRP A 103 -24.44 75.80 -0.49
CA TRP A 103 -23.33 75.56 -1.43
C TRP A 103 -21.98 75.97 -0.85
N GLY A 104 -21.94 77.08 -0.13
CA GLY A 104 -20.74 77.54 0.56
C GLY A 104 -20.38 76.61 1.72
N SER A 105 -21.38 76.19 2.51
CA SER A 105 -21.20 75.21 3.59
C SER A 105 -20.69 73.86 3.06
N LEU A 106 -21.24 73.36 1.95
CA LEU A 106 -20.79 72.14 1.28
C LEU A 106 -19.34 72.27 0.78
N LEU A 107 -18.99 73.40 0.17
CA LEU A 107 -17.62 73.68 -0.26
C LEU A 107 -16.64 73.65 0.92
N PHE A 108 -17.03 74.23 2.06
CA PHE A 108 -16.23 74.24 3.28
C PHE A 108 -16.06 72.85 3.89
N VAL A 109 -17.16 72.08 3.99
CA VAL A 109 -17.12 70.71 4.51
C VAL A 109 -16.22 69.82 3.66
N LEU A 110 -16.29 69.91 2.32
CA LEU A 110 -15.49 69.07 1.43
C LEU A 110 -14.03 69.49 1.36
N SER A 111 -13.73 70.79 1.36
CA SER A 111 -12.39 71.30 1.10
C SER A 111 -11.47 71.16 2.31
N SER A 112 -10.17 70.97 2.07
CA SER A 112 -9.12 71.18 3.08
C SER A 112 -8.58 72.62 3.04
N HIS A 113 -8.73 73.30 1.89
CA HIS A 113 -8.32 74.68 1.67
C HIS A 113 -9.37 75.36 0.77
N VAL A 114 -9.87 76.53 1.13
CA VAL A 114 -10.74 77.35 0.29
C VAL A 114 -10.04 78.65 -0.10
N VAL A 115 -10.12 79.02 -1.37
CA VAL A 115 -9.65 80.28 -1.91
C VAL A 115 -10.86 81.16 -2.22
N VAL A 116 -10.88 82.35 -1.64
CA VAL A 116 -11.89 83.37 -1.89
C VAL A 116 -11.27 84.46 -2.75
N ALA A 117 -11.53 84.44 -4.05
CA ALA A 117 -11.04 85.45 -4.98
C ALA A 117 -12.07 86.58 -5.13
N LYS A 118 -11.67 87.79 -4.72
CA LYS A 118 -12.50 89.00 -4.82
C LYS A 118 -11.66 90.15 -5.38
N ALA A 119 -12.22 90.90 -6.31
CA ALA A 119 -11.54 92.07 -6.88
C ALA A 119 -11.62 93.30 -5.98
N GLY A 120 -10.59 94.13 -6.06
CA GLY A 120 -10.50 95.42 -5.38
C GLY A 120 -9.97 95.37 -3.95
N ALA A 121 -10.14 96.49 -3.25
CA ALA A 121 -9.72 96.67 -1.86
C ALA A 121 -10.61 95.85 -0.90
N ILE A 122 -10.04 95.44 0.23
CA ILE A 122 -10.75 94.62 1.22
C ILE A 122 -11.50 95.56 2.18
N THR A 123 -12.81 95.44 2.21
CA THR A 123 -13.73 96.24 3.06
C THR A 123 -14.63 95.34 3.91
N SER A 124 -15.32 95.90 4.91
CA SER A 124 -16.30 95.13 5.71
C SER A 124 -17.41 94.50 4.83
N THR A 125 -17.87 95.21 3.79
CA THR A 125 -18.84 94.69 2.81
C THR A 125 -18.26 93.58 1.94
N SER A 126 -16.93 93.54 1.76
CA SER A 126 -16.25 92.48 1.03
C SER A 126 -16.42 91.13 1.71
N PHE A 127 -16.31 91.08 3.04
CA PHE A 127 -16.50 89.86 3.82
C PHE A 127 -17.95 89.38 3.78
N GLN A 128 -18.91 90.28 4.00
CA GLN A 128 -20.35 89.95 3.99
C GLN A 128 -20.82 89.38 2.65
N THR A 129 -20.32 89.93 1.54
CA THR A 129 -20.69 89.47 0.19
C THR A 129 -19.97 88.20 -0.23
N ALA A 130 -18.73 87.98 0.26
CA ALA A 130 -17.95 86.83 -0.15
C ALA A 130 -18.23 85.57 0.68
N LEU A 131 -18.56 85.72 1.96
CA LEU A 131 -18.78 84.60 2.89
C LEU A 131 -20.11 84.71 3.67
N PRO A 132 -21.25 85.01 3.02
CA PRO A 132 -22.54 85.16 3.73
C PRO A 132 -23.00 83.85 4.39
N PHE A 133 -22.61 82.71 3.84
CA PHE A 133 -23.02 81.36 4.28
C PHE A 133 -22.36 80.89 5.58
N LEU A 134 -21.42 81.63 6.17
CA LEU A 134 -20.73 81.18 7.39
C LEU A 134 -21.69 80.97 8.57
N ALA A 135 -22.80 81.72 8.62
CA ALA A 135 -23.84 81.53 9.62
C ALA A 135 -24.52 80.15 9.49
N ASP A 136 -24.70 79.65 8.27
CA ASP A 136 -25.27 78.32 8.03
C ASP A 136 -24.23 77.22 8.21
N PHE A 137 -22.97 77.49 7.88
CA PHE A 137 -21.88 76.56 8.21
C PHE A 137 -21.76 76.34 9.73
N ALA A 138 -21.95 77.40 10.53
CA ALA A 138 -21.96 77.30 11.99
C ALA A 138 -23.10 76.43 12.56
N GLN A 139 -24.17 76.20 11.77
CA GLN A 139 -25.29 75.34 12.15
C GLN A 139 -25.07 73.85 11.81
N VAL A 140 -24.01 73.50 11.08
CA VAL A 140 -23.67 72.09 10.77
C VAL A 140 -23.36 71.35 12.06
N GLN A 141 -24.03 70.22 12.29
CA GLN A 141 -23.80 69.43 13.50
C GLN A 141 -22.64 68.45 13.29
N MET A 142 -21.67 68.46 14.19
CA MET A 142 -20.55 67.53 14.15
C MET A 142 -20.97 66.15 14.62
N SER A 143 -21.81 66.03 15.65
CA SER A 143 -22.26 64.77 16.25
C SER A 143 -23.69 64.88 16.78
N GLU A 144 -24.49 63.82 16.63
CA GLU A 144 -25.85 63.71 17.22
C GLU A 144 -25.82 63.76 18.76
N MET A 145 -24.69 63.40 19.38
CA MET A 145 -24.56 63.33 20.85
C MET A 145 -24.23 64.70 21.49
N ILE A 146 -23.98 65.72 20.68
CA ILE A 146 -23.54 67.04 21.15
C ILE A 146 -24.68 68.03 20.98
N ASN A 147 -25.44 68.23 22.06
CA ASN A 147 -26.48 69.25 22.14
C ASN A 147 -25.94 70.63 22.56
N ASP A 148 -24.66 70.71 22.90
CA ASP A 148 -23.98 71.95 23.29
C ASP A 148 -23.43 72.68 22.07
N VAL A 149 -23.96 73.89 21.84
CA VAL A 149 -23.63 74.75 20.70
C VAL A 149 -22.17 75.22 20.74
N GLU A 150 -21.63 75.53 21.92
CA GLU A 150 -20.24 75.98 22.07
C GLU A 150 -19.27 74.84 21.76
N LYS A 151 -19.58 73.64 22.25
CA LYS A 151 -18.82 72.43 21.93
C LYS A 151 -18.90 72.09 20.44
N ASN A 152 -20.05 72.24 19.79
CA ASN A 152 -20.15 72.04 18.34
C ASN A 152 -19.31 73.06 17.55
N ALA A 153 -19.32 74.33 17.95
CA ALA A 153 -18.52 75.38 17.32
C ALA A 153 -17.01 75.12 17.42
N THR A 154 -16.52 74.65 18.59
CA THR A 154 -15.10 74.28 18.75
C THR A 154 -14.70 73.10 17.85
N LEU A 155 -15.57 72.10 17.67
CA LEU A 155 -15.31 70.97 16.78
C LEU A 155 -15.37 71.37 15.29
N LEU A 156 -16.29 72.27 14.91
CA LEU A 156 -16.36 72.82 13.56
C LEU A 156 -15.10 73.62 13.21
N LYS A 157 -14.53 74.35 14.18
CA LYS A 157 -13.28 75.10 14.02
C LYS A 157 -12.08 74.21 13.67
N GLU A 158 -12.04 72.98 14.17
CA GLU A 158 -11.00 72.01 13.80
C GLU A 158 -11.20 71.41 12.40
N LEU A 159 -12.45 71.33 11.93
CA LEU A 159 -12.79 70.85 10.58
C LEU A 159 -12.65 71.95 9.52
N ALA A 160 -12.77 73.22 9.93
CA ALA A 160 -12.79 74.36 9.04
C ALA A 160 -11.57 74.36 8.11
N PRO A 161 -11.77 74.57 6.80
CA PRO A 161 -10.66 74.58 5.86
C PRO A 161 -9.75 75.77 6.15
N ARG A 162 -8.49 75.65 5.72
CA ARG A 162 -7.64 76.83 5.54
C ARG A 162 -8.31 77.78 4.56
N VAL A 163 -8.30 79.09 4.82
CA VAL A 163 -8.84 80.08 3.89
C VAL A 163 -7.76 81.02 3.35
N THR A 164 -7.65 81.13 2.02
CA THR A 164 -6.82 82.15 1.38
C THR A 164 -7.69 83.19 0.72
N TRP A 165 -7.51 84.45 1.11
CA TRP A 165 -8.10 85.58 0.43
C TRP A 165 -7.27 85.96 -0.81
N GLY A 166 -7.81 85.73 -2.00
CA GLY A 166 -7.24 86.16 -3.26
C GLY A 166 -7.69 87.57 -3.61
N ALA A 167 -6.93 88.59 -3.21
CA ALA A 167 -7.23 89.98 -3.56
C ALA A 167 -6.84 90.23 -5.03
N VAL A 168 -7.83 90.27 -5.93
CA VAL A 168 -7.61 90.45 -7.37
C VAL A 168 -7.41 91.93 -7.69
N ASP A 169 -6.30 92.23 -8.37
CA ASP A 169 -5.92 93.59 -8.79
C ASP A 169 -5.78 94.61 -7.65
N LEU A 170 -5.49 94.14 -6.43
CA LEU A 170 -5.18 94.99 -5.27
C LEU A 170 -3.94 95.85 -5.54
N LYS A 171 -4.09 97.17 -5.45
CA LYS A 171 -2.98 98.11 -5.65
C LYS A 171 -2.30 98.38 -4.31
N LEU A 172 -0.97 98.58 -4.36
CA LEU A 172 -0.18 98.84 -3.16
C LEU A 172 -0.67 100.06 -2.35
N LYS A 173 -1.17 101.09 -3.05
CA LYS A 173 -1.75 102.29 -2.44
C LYS A 173 -3.01 102.01 -1.60
N ASP A 174 -3.74 100.94 -1.91
CA ASP A 174 -5.00 100.58 -1.25
C ASP A 174 -4.73 99.73 0.02
N MET A 175 -3.47 99.35 0.28
CA MET A 175 -3.07 98.52 1.42
C MET A 175 -2.77 99.31 2.72
N ASN A 176 -3.12 100.60 2.78
CA ASN A 176 -2.97 101.45 3.97
C ASN A 176 -1.56 101.41 4.62
N GLY A 177 -0.50 101.26 3.82
CA GLY A 177 0.88 101.21 4.31
C GLY A 177 1.33 99.85 4.89
N CYS A 178 0.53 98.79 4.74
CA CYS A 178 0.92 97.45 5.17
C CYS A 178 2.04 96.84 4.30
N ASN A 179 3.02 96.21 4.94
CA ASN A 179 4.16 95.56 4.27
C ASN A 179 3.81 94.21 3.62
N SER A 180 2.68 93.59 3.98
CA SER A 180 2.24 92.32 3.38
C SER A 180 0.72 92.27 3.17
N PRO A 181 0.23 91.54 2.14
CA PRO A 181 -1.20 91.36 1.90
C PRO A 181 -1.94 90.68 3.06
N SER A 182 -1.29 89.72 3.73
CA SER A 182 -1.86 89.05 4.91
C SER A 182 -2.01 89.99 6.10
N THR A 183 -1.04 90.86 6.35
CA THR A 183 -1.15 91.88 7.42
C THR A 183 -2.29 92.85 7.12
N TYR A 184 -2.43 93.27 5.86
CA TYR A 184 -3.54 94.11 5.42
C TYR A 184 -4.89 93.40 5.62
N PHE A 185 -5.00 92.13 5.25
CA PHE A 185 -6.20 91.32 5.46
C PHE A 185 -6.59 91.23 6.94
N GLU A 186 -5.65 90.90 7.83
CA GLU A 186 -5.93 90.82 9.28
C GLU A 186 -6.31 92.19 9.86
N GLN A 187 -5.71 93.27 9.39
CA GLN A 187 -6.09 94.63 9.80
C GLN A 187 -7.53 94.96 9.39
N GLN A 188 -7.93 94.62 8.15
CA GLN A 188 -9.30 94.85 7.67
C GLN A 188 -10.33 93.93 8.36
N LEU A 189 -9.92 92.73 8.74
CA LEU A 189 -10.76 91.81 9.51
C LEU A 189 -11.00 92.35 10.93
N ALA A 190 -9.94 92.83 11.61
CA ALA A 190 -10.01 93.38 12.96
C ALA A 190 -10.71 94.75 13.04
N ALA A 191 -10.68 95.54 11.96
CA ALA A 191 -11.27 96.86 11.91
C ALA A 191 -12.81 96.85 11.81
N GLY A 192 -13.43 95.72 11.44
CA GLY A 192 -14.87 95.62 11.29
C GLY A 192 -15.56 94.77 12.36
N SER A 193 -16.82 95.08 12.63
CA SER A 193 -17.63 94.43 13.68
C SER A 193 -18.87 93.71 13.11
N THR A 194 -18.84 93.32 11.83
CA THR A 194 -19.98 92.60 11.22
C THR A 194 -20.04 91.16 11.72
N ASN A 195 -21.24 90.57 11.78
CA ASN A 195 -21.43 89.17 12.20
C ASN A 195 -20.54 88.19 11.41
N VAL A 196 -20.36 88.43 10.10
CA VAL A 196 -19.50 87.61 9.24
C VAL A 196 -18.02 87.75 9.61
N GLN A 197 -17.54 88.95 9.92
CA GLN A 197 -16.15 89.17 10.36
C GLN A 197 -15.86 88.52 11.73
N LEU A 198 -16.84 88.53 12.64
CA LEU A 198 -16.75 87.82 13.92
C LEU A 198 -16.67 86.30 13.69
N LEU A 199 -17.53 85.74 12.83
CA LEU A 199 -17.50 84.32 12.47
C LEU A 199 -16.21 83.91 11.75
N ILE A 200 -15.68 84.75 10.86
CA ILE A 200 -14.36 84.53 10.23
C ILE A 200 -13.27 84.47 11.30
N SER A 201 -13.29 85.40 12.26
CA SER A 201 -12.27 85.47 13.30
C SER A 201 -12.31 84.26 14.23
N ASP A 202 -13.51 83.74 14.52
CA ASP A 202 -13.71 82.63 15.44
C ASP A 202 -13.55 81.24 14.79
N ILE A 203 -14.21 80.99 13.65
CA ILE A 203 -14.24 79.68 12.99
C ILE A 203 -12.96 79.41 12.19
N LEU A 204 -12.38 80.43 11.54
CA LEU A 204 -11.24 80.24 10.64
C LEU A 204 -9.90 80.44 11.38
N SER A 205 -9.34 79.34 11.84
CA SER A 205 -8.07 79.30 12.58
C SER A 205 -6.83 79.54 11.71
N VAL A 206 -6.85 79.10 10.45
CA VAL A 206 -5.73 79.25 9.50
C VAL A 206 -6.19 80.04 8.29
N ARG A 207 -5.72 81.29 8.16
CA ARG A 207 -6.07 82.18 7.06
C ARG A 207 -4.89 83.03 6.60
N ASP A 208 -4.89 83.40 5.34
CA ASP A 208 -3.87 84.26 4.71
C ASP A 208 -4.43 85.03 3.51
N CYS A 209 -3.61 85.92 2.92
CA CYS A 209 -4.01 86.70 1.76
C CYS A 209 -2.90 86.70 0.69
N VAL A 210 -3.32 86.60 -0.58
CA VAL A 210 -2.45 86.64 -1.75
C VAL A 210 -3.01 87.63 -2.77
N VAL A 211 -2.13 88.44 -3.36
CA VAL A 211 -2.51 89.36 -4.45
C VAL A 211 -2.48 88.61 -5.77
N LEU A 212 -3.61 88.58 -6.47
CA LEU A 212 -3.77 87.98 -7.79
C LEU A 212 -3.91 89.08 -8.84
N LYS A 213 -3.52 88.79 -10.08
CA LYS A 213 -3.74 89.69 -11.22
C LYS A 213 -4.76 89.08 -12.16
N SER A 214 -5.80 89.81 -12.53
CA SER A 214 -6.86 89.32 -13.43
C SER A 214 -6.32 88.89 -14.79
N ASN A 215 -5.27 89.57 -15.29
CA ASN A 215 -4.59 89.21 -16.53
C ASN A 215 -3.83 87.88 -16.50
N SER A 216 -3.67 87.26 -15.32
CA SER A 216 -3.04 85.94 -15.16
C SER A 216 -4.04 84.79 -15.28
N PHE A 217 -5.34 85.09 -15.41
CA PHE A 217 -6.39 84.09 -15.54
C PHE A 217 -6.57 83.75 -17.03
N GLN A 218 -6.92 82.50 -17.33
CA GLN A 218 -7.22 82.06 -18.70
C GLN A 218 -8.52 82.66 -19.26
N GLY A 219 -9.35 83.29 -18.41
CA GLY A 219 -10.54 84.02 -18.80
C GLY A 219 -11.12 84.83 -17.63
N PRO A 220 -12.03 85.79 -17.89
CA PRO A 220 -12.68 86.57 -16.85
C PRO A 220 -13.42 85.63 -15.88
N GLY A 221 -13.18 85.79 -14.57
CA GLY A 221 -13.78 84.95 -13.53
C GLY A 221 -13.16 83.55 -13.35
N ASN A 222 -12.11 83.20 -14.10
CA ASN A 222 -11.42 81.91 -13.97
C ASN A 222 -10.23 81.98 -13.01
N ALA A 223 -10.45 82.48 -11.79
CA ALA A 223 -9.39 82.65 -10.79
C ALA A 223 -8.62 81.34 -10.47
N HIS A 224 -9.27 80.18 -10.63
CA HIS A 224 -8.68 78.85 -10.46
C HIS A 224 -7.54 78.52 -11.41
N THR A 225 -7.42 79.25 -12.52
CA THR A 225 -6.36 79.07 -13.52
C THR A 225 -5.09 79.88 -13.23
N SER A 226 -5.10 80.73 -12.19
CA SER A 226 -3.96 81.59 -11.88
C SER A 226 -2.74 80.76 -11.44
N PRO A 227 -1.59 80.87 -12.14
CA PRO A 227 -0.39 80.13 -11.76
C PRO A 227 0.07 80.47 -10.35
N LYS A 228 -0.01 81.75 -9.96
CA LYS A 228 0.38 82.22 -8.62
C LYS A 228 -0.47 81.59 -7.53
N LEU A 229 -1.78 81.44 -7.78
CA LEU A 229 -2.68 80.78 -6.84
C LEU A 229 -2.34 79.30 -6.71
N LEU A 230 -2.16 78.60 -7.83
CA LEU A 230 -1.87 77.17 -7.85
C LEU A 230 -0.56 76.85 -7.14
N THR A 231 0.50 77.63 -7.36
CA THR A 231 1.77 77.47 -6.63
C THR A 231 1.58 77.73 -5.13
N HIS A 232 0.91 78.82 -4.76
CA HIS A 232 0.68 79.17 -3.36
C HIS A 232 -0.08 78.08 -2.59
N VAL A 233 -1.07 77.47 -3.22
CA VAL A 233 -1.86 76.39 -2.61
C VAL A 233 -1.08 75.07 -2.57
N ALA A 234 -0.35 74.74 -3.65
CA ALA A 234 0.48 73.53 -3.70
C ALA A 234 1.56 73.51 -2.62
N ASP A 235 2.21 74.64 -2.35
CA ASP A 235 3.24 74.78 -1.31
C ASP A 235 2.70 74.49 0.11
N ARG A 236 1.38 74.63 0.30
CA ARG A 236 0.74 74.55 1.61
C ARG A 236 -0.38 73.52 1.69
N LEU A 237 -0.27 72.50 0.84
CA LEU A 237 -1.26 71.48 0.66
C LEU A 237 -1.48 70.65 1.93
N ALA A 238 -2.73 70.59 2.38
CA ALA A 238 -3.19 69.70 3.44
C ALA A 238 -4.18 68.68 2.87
N CYS A 239 -3.99 67.40 3.20
CA CYS A 239 -4.94 66.35 2.82
C CYS A 239 -6.24 66.53 3.59
N LYS A 240 -7.38 66.28 2.92
CA LYS A 240 -8.67 66.27 3.61
C LYS A 240 -8.75 65.04 4.51
N SER A 241 -9.13 65.26 5.77
CA SER A 241 -9.39 64.18 6.72
C SER A 241 -10.72 64.40 7.43
N PHE A 242 -11.38 63.29 7.74
CA PHE A 242 -12.53 63.26 8.64
C PHE A 242 -12.30 62.19 9.69
N PHE A 243 -12.66 62.53 10.92
CA PHE A 243 -12.59 61.66 12.08
C PHE A 243 -11.28 60.86 12.24
N GLY A 244 -10.13 61.53 12.04
CA GLY A 244 -8.80 60.91 12.13
C GLY A 244 -8.40 60.02 10.93
N ARG A 245 -9.09 60.12 9.79
CA ARG A 245 -8.76 59.37 8.55
C ARG A 245 -8.70 60.29 7.34
N TYR A 246 -7.69 60.10 6.50
CA TYR A 246 -7.57 60.79 5.23
C TYR A 246 -8.57 60.25 4.21
N MET A 247 -9.00 61.13 3.31
CA MET A 247 -9.89 60.79 2.21
C MET A 247 -9.09 60.41 0.97
N ASN A 248 -9.54 59.37 0.28
CA ASN A 248 -9.15 59.04 -1.09
C ASN A 248 -10.34 59.31 -2.03
N GLY A 249 -10.13 59.12 -3.33
CA GLY A 249 -11.16 59.34 -4.35
C GLY A 249 -12.42 58.48 -4.14
N ALA A 250 -12.27 57.21 -3.78
CA ALA A 250 -13.40 56.30 -3.52
C ALA A 250 -14.29 56.77 -2.35
N LEU A 251 -13.67 57.19 -1.25
CA LEU A 251 -14.37 57.71 -0.08
C LEU A 251 -15.03 59.06 -0.39
N LEU A 252 -14.37 59.93 -1.15
CA LEU A 252 -14.94 61.21 -1.57
C LEU A 252 -16.16 61.04 -2.47
N ALA A 253 -16.12 60.11 -3.43
CA ALA A 253 -17.26 59.81 -4.28
C ALA A 253 -18.50 59.40 -3.47
N ARG A 254 -18.32 58.53 -2.47
CA ARG A 254 -19.39 58.11 -1.55
C ARG A 254 -19.86 59.27 -0.66
N LEU A 255 -18.93 60.07 -0.15
CA LEU A 255 -19.22 61.24 0.68
C LEU A 255 -20.06 62.27 -0.08
N CYS A 256 -19.71 62.61 -1.33
CA CYS A 256 -20.46 63.54 -2.16
C CYS A 256 -21.91 63.07 -2.37
N LYS A 257 -22.12 61.77 -2.63
CA LYS A 257 -23.46 61.18 -2.80
C LYS A 257 -24.29 61.28 -1.51
N LEU A 258 -23.73 60.89 -0.37
CA LEU A 258 -24.46 60.91 0.91
C LEU A 258 -24.68 62.32 1.45
N LEU A 259 -23.72 63.24 1.28
CA LEU A 259 -23.89 64.65 1.66
C LEU A 259 -24.95 65.33 0.79
N ALA A 260 -24.93 65.12 -0.53
CA ALA A 260 -25.96 65.68 -1.41
C ALA A 260 -27.36 65.19 -1.02
N HIS A 261 -27.50 63.90 -0.67
CA HIS A 261 -28.75 63.35 -0.18
C HIS A 261 -29.17 63.93 1.18
N ALA A 262 -28.24 64.07 2.12
CA ALA A 262 -28.52 64.64 3.44
C ALA A 262 -28.94 66.11 3.37
N ILE A 263 -28.31 66.90 2.49
CA ILE A 263 -28.66 68.31 2.27
C ILE A 263 -30.01 68.45 1.57
N ALA A 264 -30.36 67.51 0.67
CA ALA A 264 -31.64 67.50 -0.04
C ALA A 264 -32.81 66.91 0.77
N ALA A 265 -32.59 66.49 2.03
CA ALA A 265 -33.62 65.84 2.84
C ALA A 265 -34.79 66.80 3.15
N PRO A 266 -36.05 66.33 3.05
CA PRO A 266 -37.24 67.19 3.13
C PRO A 266 -37.57 67.71 4.54
N ASP A 267 -36.95 67.14 5.58
CA ASP A 267 -37.41 67.28 6.97
C ASP A 267 -36.79 68.46 7.72
N GLY A 268 -35.93 69.26 7.07
CA GLY A 268 -35.25 70.40 7.71
C GLY A 268 -34.31 69.98 8.85
N THR A 269 -33.95 68.71 8.93
CA THR A 269 -33.03 68.17 9.93
C THR A 269 -31.61 68.67 9.64
N PRO A 270 -30.87 69.12 10.66
CA PRO A 270 -29.50 69.58 10.48
C PRO A 270 -28.61 68.44 9.98
N VAL A 271 -27.69 68.75 9.07
CA VAL A 271 -26.75 67.75 8.56
C VAL A 271 -25.78 67.37 9.68
N VAL A 272 -25.86 66.12 10.13
CA VAL A 272 -24.92 65.54 11.09
C VAL A 272 -23.76 64.89 10.36
N LEU A 273 -22.59 65.52 10.41
CA LEU A 273 -21.43 65.08 9.65
C LEU A 273 -20.86 63.74 10.12
N GLN A 274 -20.82 63.47 11.43
CA GLN A 274 -20.32 62.20 11.96
C GLN A 274 -21.12 61.02 11.42
N ARG A 275 -22.44 61.13 11.35
CA ARG A 275 -23.30 60.07 10.81
C ARG A 275 -22.98 59.79 9.35
N VAL A 276 -22.99 60.84 8.52
CA VAL A 276 -22.68 60.72 7.09
C VAL A 276 -21.31 60.07 6.85
N VAL A 277 -20.27 60.54 7.53
CA VAL A 277 -18.92 59.98 7.34
C VAL A 277 -18.79 58.57 7.90
N THR A 278 -19.45 58.26 9.02
CA THR A 278 -19.47 56.90 9.58
C THR A 278 -20.13 55.93 8.59
N ASP A 279 -21.22 56.33 7.95
CA ASP A 279 -21.89 55.54 6.92
C ASP A 279 -21.00 55.33 5.69
N VAL A 280 -20.26 56.36 5.25
CA VAL A 280 -19.25 56.23 4.19
C VAL A 280 -18.19 55.18 4.54
N PHE A 281 -17.60 55.28 5.73
CA PHE A 281 -16.56 54.37 6.19
C PHE A 281 -17.08 52.94 6.38
N ALA A 282 -18.26 52.77 6.96
CA ALA A 282 -18.89 51.47 7.15
C ALA A 282 -19.19 50.79 5.80
N ALA A 283 -19.80 51.53 4.87
CA ALA A 283 -20.14 51.00 3.55
C ALA A 283 -18.89 50.64 2.72
N HIS A 284 -17.86 51.48 2.75
CA HIS A 284 -16.59 51.17 2.06
C HIS A 284 -15.86 50.00 2.70
N TRP A 285 -15.84 49.92 4.02
CA TRP A 285 -15.24 48.78 4.74
C TRP A 285 -15.95 47.47 4.42
N GLN A 286 -17.28 47.47 4.37
CA GLN A 286 -18.07 46.29 4.01
C GLN A 286 -17.76 45.81 2.58
N GLU A 287 -17.64 46.74 1.62
CA GLU A 287 -17.24 46.45 0.25
C GLU A 287 -15.84 45.82 0.20
N LEU A 288 -14.86 46.42 0.88
CA LEU A 288 -13.49 45.90 0.94
C LEU A 288 -13.42 44.49 1.57
N VAL A 289 -14.22 44.23 2.61
CA VAL A 289 -14.31 42.91 3.24
C VAL A 289 -14.92 41.88 2.29
N GLN A 290 -15.95 42.24 1.53
CA GLN A 290 -16.58 41.36 0.53
C GLN A 290 -15.64 41.08 -0.64
N GLN A 291 -14.97 42.11 -1.16
CA GLN A 291 -13.97 41.97 -2.21
C GLN A 291 -12.79 41.12 -1.74
N GLY A 292 -12.29 41.34 -0.53
CA GLY A 292 -11.22 40.52 0.04
C GLY A 292 -11.63 39.05 0.20
N PHE A 293 -12.86 38.79 0.67
CA PHE A 293 -13.37 37.42 0.74
C PHE A 293 -13.44 36.76 -0.65
N LYS A 294 -13.94 37.48 -1.64
CA LYS A 294 -14.03 37.01 -3.03
C LYS A 294 -12.66 36.71 -3.63
N VAL A 295 -11.72 37.64 -3.53
CA VAL A 295 -10.34 37.49 -4.07
C VAL A 295 -9.67 36.25 -3.50
N TYR A 296 -9.80 36.02 -2.19
CA TYR A 296 -9.24 34.82 -1.57
C TYR A 296 -9.86 33.52 -2.11
N CYS A 297 -11.18 33.50 -2.31
CA CYS A 297 -11.86 32.36 -2.92
C CYS A 297 -11.43 32.16 -4.39
N ASP A 298 -11.38 33.22 -5.19
CA ASP A 298 -10.94 33.19 -6.59
C ASP A 298 -9.53 32.60 -6.73
N VAL A 299 -8.57 33.04 -5.90
CA VAL A 299 -7.19 32.52 -5.92
C VAL A 299 -7.16 31.02 -5.60
N LEU A 300 -7.90 30.58 -4.59
CA LEU A 300 -7.93 29.18 -4.19
C LEU A 300 -8.55 28.28 -5.26
N HIS A 301 -9.70 28.68 -5.80
CA HIS A 301 -10.39 27.92 -6.84
C HIS A 301 -9.64 27.92 -8.17
N ALA A 302 -8.90 28.98 -8.48
CA ALA A 302 -8.07 29.03 -9.68
C ALA A 302 -6.83 28.13 -9.58
N ARG A 303 -6.17 28.10 -8.41
CA ARG A 303 -4.92 27.35 -8.22
C ARG A 303 -5.10 25.90 -7.83
N LEU A 304 -6.26 25.51 -7.31
CA LEU A 304 -6.51 24.15 -6.83
C LEU A 304 -7.64 23.51 -7.61
N ALA A 305 -7.28 22.58 -8.50
CA ALA A 305 -8.24 21.76 -9.22
C ALA A 305 -8.71 20.61 -8.32
N VAL A 306 -9.91 20.76 -7.78
CA VAL A 306 -10.52 19.79 -6.86
C VAL A 306 -11.35 18.77 -7.66
N TYR A 307 -11.11 17.48 -7.43
CA TYR A 307 -11.81 16.34 -8.06
C TYR A 307 -11.54 16.07 -9.55
N GLU A 308 -10.56 16.72 -10.17
CA GLU A 308 -10.04 16.24 -11.45
C GLU A 308 -9.31 14.91 -11.25
N ARG A 309 -9.88 13.83 -11.77
CA ARG A 309 -9.33 12.48 -11.62
C ARG A 309 -8.26 12.23 -12.69
N ALA A 310 -7.01 12.15 -12.28
CA ALA A 310 -5.97 11.55 -13.12
C ALA A 310 -6.16 10.02 -13.15
N PRO A 311 -6.35 9.39 -14.31
CA PRO A 311 -6.51 7.94 -14.39
C PRO A 311 -5.21 7.24 -13.98
N ILE A 312 -5.28 6.38 -12.95
CA ILE A 312 -4.13 5.59 -12.51
C ILE A 312 -3.94 4.41 -13.47
N THR A 313 -2.98 4.55 -14.39
CA THR A 313 -2.59 3.54 -15.39
C THR A 313 -1.12 3.16 -15.23
N ALA A 314 -0.68 2.07 -15.87
CA ALA A 314 0.74 1.68 -15.89
C ALA A 314 1.62 2.79 -16.50
N GLU A 315 1.15 3.43 -17.58
CA GLU A 315 1.84 4.56 -18.23
C GLU A 315 1.97 5.75 -17.30
N TYR A 316 0.89 6.14 -16.63
CA TYR A 316 0.90 7.20 -15.63
C TYR A 316 1.91 6.89 -14.51
N LEU A 317 1.89 5.68 -13.98
CA LEU A 317 2.80 5.29 -12.90
C LEU A 317 4.24 5.36 -13.36
N VAL A 318 4.57 4.81 -14.54
CA VAL A 318 5.92 4.82 -15.11
C VAL A 318 6.40 6.25 -15.34
N ASP A 319 5.59 7.10 -15.97
CA ASP A 319 5.93 8.49 -16.25
C ASP A 319 6.13 9.30 -14.96
N VAL A 320 5.26 9.14 -13.96
CA VAL A 320 5.43 9.78 -12.64
C VAL A 320 6.68 9.28 -11.94
N THR A 321 7.00 7.99 -12.05
CA THR A 321 8.22 7.44 -11.42
C THR A 321 9.48 7.99 -12.11
N GLU A 322 9.52 7.97 -13.44
CA GLU A 322 10.65 8.49 -14.22
C GLU A 322 10.84 9.99 -14.01
N ARG A 323 9.75 10.78 -13.92
CA ARG A 323 9.83 12.22 -13.65
C ARG A 323 10.39 12.51 -12.26
N LYS A 324 9.97 11.78 -11.23
CA LYS A 324 10.52 11.94 -9.88
C LYS A 324 11.99 11.51 -9.81
N LEU A 325 12.35 10.38 -10.41
CA LEU A 325 13.74 9.93 -10.50
C LEU A 325 14.64 10.95 -11.22
N LYS A 326 14.16 11.57 -12.31
CA LYS A 326 14.89 12.64 -13.03
C LYS A 326 15.01 13.93 -12.20
N ALA A 327 13.95 14.30 -11.47
CA ALA A 327 13.98 15.46 -10.58
C ALA A 327 14.98 15.26 -9.42
N ASP A 328 15.03 14.06 -8.84
CA ASP A 328 15.96 13.69 -7.78
C ASP A 328 17.41 13.61 -8.27
N GLN A 329 17.65 13.25 -9.53
CA GLN A 329 18.98 13.32 -10.15
C GLN A 329 19.45 14.77 -10.41
N SER A 330 18.53 15.71 -10.60
CA SER A 330 18.86 17.12 -10.80
C SER A 330 19.09 17.89 -9.50
N ASN A 331 18.50 17.43 -8.39
CA ASN A 331 18.67 17.99 -7.05
C ASN A 331 19.62 17.09 -6.22
N ASN A 332 20.92 17.28 -6.38
CA ASN A 332 21.96 16.62 -5.56
C ASN A 332 21.92 17.06 -4.07
N GLN A 333 20.93 16.60 -3.32
CA GLN A 333 20.97 16.53 -1.86
C GLN A 333 20.35 15.20 -1.41
N HIS A 334 21.11 14.48 -0.59
CA HIS A 334 20.83 13.17 -0.04
C HIS A 334 19.35 12.89 0.23
N VAL A 335 18.89 11.77 -0.32
CA VAL A 335 17.60 11.14 -0.03
C VAL A 335 17.51 10.85 1.47
N ALA A 336 16.82 11.72 2.22
CA ALA A 336 16.16 11.33 3.44
C ALA A 336 14.81 10.71 3.05
N VAL A 337 14.82 9.42 2.72
CA VAL A 337 13.61 8.60 2.82
C VAL A 337 13.11 8.83 4.24
N VAL A 338 11.85 9.26 4.41
CA VAL A 338 11.23 9.37 5.73
C VAL A 338 11.33 7.99 6.38
N ASP A 339 12.17 7.92 7.40
CA ASP A 339 12.54 6.73 8.15
C ASP A 339 11.30 6.17 8.85
N ALA A 340 10.65 5.21 8.19
CA ALA A 340 9.61 4.38 8.78
C ALA A 340 10.22 3.18 9.55
N GLY A 341 11.36 3.38 10.22
CA GLY A 341 12.00 2.40 11.08
C GLY A 341 12.85 1.35 10.34
N GLN A 342 13.38 1.69 9.17
CA GLN A 342 14.38 0.87 8.48
C GLN A 342 15.61 1.75 8.26
N GLY A 343 16.55 1.66 9.20
CA GLY A 343 17.73 2.52 9.25
C GLY A 343 18.55 2.58 7.95
N ASN A 344 19.27 3.68 7.80
CA ASN A 344 20.21 4.22 6.78
C ASN A 344 20.84 3.32 5.66
N TYR A 345 20.30 2.16 5.29
CA TYR A 345 21.02 1.15 4.49
C TYR A 345 20.23 0.58 3.29
N SER A 346 19.17 1.26 2.83
CA SER A 346 18.37 0.82 1.67
C SER A 346 18.27 1.90 0.58
N VAL A 347 18.81 1.61 -0.61
CA VAL A 347 18.76 2.48 -1.79
C VAL A 347 18.13 1.73 -2.96
N PHE A 348 17.29 2.40 -3.76
CA PHE A 348 16.72 1.83 -4.98
C PHE A 348 17.71 1.88 -6.14
N ASP A 349 17.82 0.79 -6.91
CA ASP A 349 18.56 0.80 -8.18
C ASP A 349 17.75 1.44 -9.32
N GLU A 350 18.39 1.61 -10.48
CA GLU A 350 17.82 2.14 -11.73
C GLU A 350 16.60 1.34 -12.27
N PHE A 351 16.31 0.19 -11.67
CA PHE A 351 15.17 -0.69 -11.98
C PHE A 351 14.11 -0.75 -10.88
N GLY A 352 14.27 0.05 -9.81
CA GLY A 352 13.35 0.10 -8.67
C GLY A 352 13.50 -1.06 -7.69
N ASN A 353 14.62 -1.78 -7.68
CA ASN A 353 14.90 -2.82 -6.70
C ASN A 353 15.55 -2.24 -5.44
N LEU A 354 15.12 -2.69 -4.27
CA LEU A 354 15.71 -2.29 -2.99
C LEU A 354 17.06 -3.01 -2.79
N LYS A 355 18.19 -2.29 -2.84
CA LYS A 355 19.52 -2.82 -2.49
C LYS A 355 19.80 -2.56 -1.01
N LYS A 356 20.10 -3.63 -0.24
CA LYS A 356 20.72 -3.51 1.07
C LYS A 356 22.22 -3.24 0.88
N GLN A 357 22.70 -2.10 1.36
CA GLN A 357 24.12 -1.78 1.32
C GLN A 357 24.80 -2.54 2.48
N GLN A 358 25.58 -3.59 2.18
CA GLN A 358 26.52 -4.14 3.15
C GLN A 358 27.70 -3.18 3.25
N VAL A 359 27.93 -2.62 4.43
CA VAL A 359 29.17 -1.92 4.74
C VAL A 359 30.27 -2.97 4.74
N SER A 360 31.11 -2.96 3.71
CA SER A 360 32.42 -3.59 3.79
C SER A 360 33.25 -2.73 4.75
N GLU A 361 33.37 -3.17 6.00
CA GLU A 361 34.48 -2.71 6.84
C GLU A 361 35.77 -3.20 6.18
N ASP A 362 36.52 -2.23 5.69
CA ASP A 362 37.82 -2.41 5.07
C ASP A 362 38.80 -2.84 6.18
N ASN A 363 39.00 -4.15 6.33
CA ASN A 363 40.16 -4.71 7.00
C ASN A 363 40.85 -5.64 6.01
N GLY A 364 42.03 -5.22 5.58
CA GLY A 364 42.86 -5.96 4.64
C GLY A 364 43.12 -7.40 5.10
N GLY A 365 42.94 -8.33 4.17
CA GLY A 365 43.25 -9.74 4.35
C GLY A 365 42.78 -10.56 3.16
N GLU A 366 43.73 -11.04 2.36
CA GLU A 366 43.52 -11.93 1.22
C GLU A 366 42.65 -13.14 1.57
N GLY A 367 41.72 -13.49 0.68
CA GLY A 367 40.95 -14.73 0.77
C GLY A 367 39.65 -14.67 0.00
N GLY A 368 39.68 -15.11 -1.26
CA GLY A 368 38.51 -15.13 -2.13
C GLY A 368 37.33 -15.93 -1.56
N SER A 369 36.17 -15.28 -1.49
CA SER A 369 34.89 -15.91 -1.72
C SER A 369 33.96 -14.86 -2.31
N MET A 370 33.87 -14.87 -3.64
CA MET A 370 32.89 -14.09 -4.38
C MET A 370 31.51 -14.69 -4.08
N VAL A 371 30.90 -14.29 -2.96
CA VAL A 371 29.49 -14.55 -2.72
C VAL A 371 28.74 -13.60 -3.65
N ILE A 372 28.39 -14.11 -4.83
CA ILE A 372 27.44 -13.47 -5.73
C ILE A 372 26.12 -13.41 -4.97
N SER A 373 25.83 -12.29 -4.34
CA SER A 373 24.47 -11.98 -3.89
C SER A 373 23.64 -11.77 -5.14
N THR A 374 22.93 -12.81 -5.58
CA THR A 374 21.95 -12.69 -6.66
C THR A 374 20.90 -11.69 -6.20
N PRO A 375 20.75 -10.52 -6.86
CA PRO A 375 19.69 -9.58 -6.52
C PRO A 375 18.36 -10.30 -6.75
N LEU A 376 17.55 -10.42 -5.70
CA LEU A 376 16.17 -10.85 -5.81
C LEU A 376 15.49 -9.90 -6.80
N ASN A 377 15.17 -10.42 -7.99
CA ASN A 377 14.62 -9.66 -9.12
C ASN A 377 13.15 -9.29 -8.80
N THR A 378 12.96 -8.31 -7.92
CA THR A 378 11.66 -7.90 -7.36
C THR A 378 11.00 -6.77 -8.15
N GLY A 379 11.60 -6.29 -9.23
CA GLY A 379 11.23 -5.08 -9.98
C GLY A 379 9.77 -5.00 -10.41
N LEU A 380 8.89 -4.58 -9.51
CA LEU A 380 7.49 -4.23 -9.80
C LEU A 380 7.45 -3.13 -10.85
N PHE A 381 8.42 -2.20 -10.81
CA PHE A 381 8.61 -1.17 -11.83
C PHE A 381 8.97 -1.75 -13.20
N GLY A 382 9.88 -2.73 -13.28
CA GLY A 382 10.16 -3.46 -14.51
C GLY A 382 8.95 -4.21 -15.06
N PHE A 383 8.14 -4.81 -14.19
CA PHE A 383 6.86 -5.44 -14.58
C PHE A 383 5.84 -4.41 -15.08
N LEU A 384 5.75 -3.24 -14.44
CA LEU A 384 4.91 -2.12 -14.89
C LEU A 384 5.35 -1.59 -16.26
N LYS A 385 6.66 -1.45 -16.50
CA LYS A 385 7.24 -1.04 -17.79
C LYS A 385 6.93 -2.05 -18.89
N ASN A 386 7.05 -3.34 -18.60
CA ASN A 386 6.67 -4.41 -19.53
C ASN A 386 5.15 -4.45 -19.79
N SER A 387 4.34 -4.17 -18.77
CA SER A 387 2.88 -4.08 -18.90
C SER A 387 2.45 -2.87 -19.74
N ALA A 388 3.07 -1.70 -19.52
CA ALA A 388 2.88 -0.50 -20.33
C ALA A 388 3.32 -0.71 -21.79
N GLY A 389 4.49 -1.33 -22.01
CA GLY A 389 4.97 -1.69 -23.35
C GLY A 389 4.07 -2.67 -24.10
N ARG A 390 3.45 -3.64 -23.40
CA ARG A 390 2.45 -4.55 -23.99
C ARG A 390 1.10 -3.88 -24.24
N ALA A 391 0.69 -2.92 -23.42
CA ALA A 391 -0.52 -2.13 -23.64
C ALA A 391 -0.40 -1.26 -24.90
N LEU A 392 0.74 -0.57 -25.07
CA LEU A 392 1.10 0.15 -26.28
C LEU A 392 1.18 -0.77 -27.50
N SER A 393 1.78 -1.96 -27.37
CA SER A 393 1.85 -2.95 -28.45
C SER A 393 0.47 -3.49 -28.85
N LYS A 394 -0.46 -3.67 -27.90
CA LYS A 394 -1.85 -4.08 -28.16
C LYS A 394 -2.72 -2.96 -28.75
N GLN A 395 -2.42 -1.69 -28.46
CA GLN A 395 -3.05 -0.55 -29.12
C GLN A 395 -2.51 -0.35 -30.54
N LEU A 396 -1.20 -0.52 -30.74
CA LEU A 396 -0.56 -0.46 -32.06
C LEU A 396 -1.00 -1.63 -32.96
N SER A 397 -1.21 -2.83 -32.42
CA SER A 397 -1.74 -3.99 -33.17
C SER A 397 -3.25 -3.91 -33.46
N ARG A 398 -3.94 -2.87 -32.99
CA ARG A 398 -5.36 -2.59 -33.28
C ARG A 398 -5.56 -1.46 -34.30
N PHE A 399 -4.49 -0.89 -34.85
CA PHE A 399 -4.59 -0.06 -36.04
C PHE A 399 -4.66 -0.96 -37.28
N PRO A 400 -5.78 -1.04 -38.01
CA PRO A 400 -5.74 -1.55 -39.36
C PRO A 400 -4.96 -0.54 -40.22
N THR A 401 -4.00 -1.03 -40.99
CA THR A 401 -3.38 -0.28 -42.08
C THR A 401 -4.46 0.21 -43.05
N ASN A 402 -4.43 1.53 -43.31
CA ASN A 402 -5.20 2.28 -44.33
C ASN A 402 -6.72 2.47 -44.11
N ARG A 403 -7.10 3.59 -43.49
CA ARG A 403 -7.91 4.66 -44.13
C ARG A 403 -8.08 5.84 -43.17
N TRP A 404 -7.45 6.96 -43.51
CA TRP A 404 -7.99 8.27 -43.16
C TRP A 404 -9.35 8.41 -43.85
N SER A 405 -10.41 8.72 -43.11
CA SER A 405 -11.49 9.62 -43.56
C SER A 405 -12.44 9.94 -42.39
N THR A 406 -12.68 11.23 -42.24
CA THR A 406 -13.74 11.92 -41.51
C THR A 406 -15.14 11.41 -41.86
N SER A 407 -16.03 11.21 -40.88
CA SER A 407 -17.41 11.70 -40.98
C SER A 407 -18.20 11.57 -39.66
N ILE A 408 -18.86 12.67 -39.36
CA ILE A 408 -19.92 12.89 -38.38
C ILE A 408 -21.17 12.03 -38.71
N ARG A 409 -22.02 11.83 -37.67
CA ARG A 409 -23.49 11.65 -37.69
C ARG A 409 -24.08 10.24 -37.55
N GLY A 410 -24.72 10.02 -36.40
CA GLY A 410 -26.17 9.81 -36.32
C GLY A 410 -26.72 8.37 -36.36
N GLY A 411 -27.62 8.08 -35.41
CA GLY A 411 -28.68 7.06 -35.56
C GLY A 411 -28.59 5.89 -34.59
N GLY A 412 -29.51 5.83 -33.62
CA GLY A 412 -29.67 4.71 -32.69
C GLY A 412 -30.72 3.69 -33.12
N GLN A 413 -30.76 2.54 -32.45
CA GLN A 413 -31.97 1.91 -31.89
C GLN A 413 -31.64 0.63 -31.10
N THR A 414 -32.04 0.70 -29.82
CA THR A 414 -32.52 -0.29 -28.85
C THR A 414 -32.71 -1.78 -29.23
N THR A 415 -32.34 -2.66 -28.30
CA THR A 415 -33.26 -3.63 -27.63
C THR A 415 -32.76 -4.05 -26.23
N ALA A 416 -33.67 -3.88 -25.25
CA ALA A 416 -33.90 -4.48 -23.92
C ALA A 416 -33.01 -5.67 -23.42
N LEU A 417 -32.75 -5.92 -22.12
CA LEU A 417 -33.55 -5.77 -20.89
C LEU A 417 -32.66 -6.01 -19.64
N GLY A 418 -32.84 -5.28 -18.52
CA GLY A 418 -32.35 -5.70 -17.18
C GLY A 418 -31.95 -4.60 -16.19
N ASP A 419 -32.93 -4.01 -15.50
CA ASP A 419 -32.89 -2.89 -14.53
C ASP A 419 -31.88 -2.99 -13.36
N SER A 420 -31.28 -1.84 -12.98
CA SER A 420 -31.54 -1.21 -11.67
C SER A 420 -30.98 0.23 -11.53
N VAL A 421 -31.88 1.14 -11.12
CA VAL A 421 -31.71 2.42 -10.38
C VAL A 421 -31.19 3.70 -11.09
N ARG A 422 -32.19 4.46 -11.59
CA ARG A 422 -32.39 5.93 -11.64
C ARG A 422 -31.26 6.88 -11.17
N LEU A 423 -30.74 7.66 -12.11
CA LEU A 423 -30.39 9.08 -11.97
C LEU A 423 -30.86 9.81 -13.24
N GLY A 424 -32.02 10.44 -13.15
CA GLY A 424 -32.54 11.33 -14.20
C GLY A 424 -32.02 12.75 -13.96
N GLY A 425 -31.21 13.24 -14.90
CA GLY A 425 -30.90 14.65 -15.07
C GLY A 425 -31.08 14.97 -16.55
N ILE A 426 -32.07 15.79 -16.85
CA ILE A 426 -32.41 16.24 -18.20
C ILE A 426 -31.26 17.12 -18.69
N ARG A 427 -30.72 16.78 -19.86
CA ARG A 427 -29.49 17.37 -20.42
C ARG A 427 -29.72 18.77 -20.99
N GLU A 428 -30.98 19.17 -21.18
CA GLU A 428 -31.38 20.48 -21.71
C GLU A 428 -31.48 21.57 -20.63
N ASP A 429 -31.57 21.21 -19.34
CA ASP A 429 -31.55 22.19 -18.23
C ASP A 429 -30.13 22.64 -17.85
N VAL A 430 -29.09 21.87 -18.20
CA VAL A 430 -27.69 22.23 -17.90
C VAL A 430 -27.20 23.30 -18.88
N GLU A 431 -27.55 23.19 -20.17
CA GLU A 431 -27.19 24.20 -21.18
C GLU A 431 -27.99 25.50 -21.00
N ALA A 432 -29.23 25.45 -20.51
CA ALA A 432 -30.02 26.63 -20.17
C ALA A 432 -29.49 27.35 -18.91
N VAL A 433 -29.05 26.59 -17.89
CA VAL A 433 -28.40 27.16 -16.68
C VAL A 433 -27.00 27.69 -16.99
N GLU A 434 -26.25 27.05 -17.90
CA GLU A 434 -24.96 27.58 -18.39
C GLU A 434 -25.13 28.86 -19.22
N ALA A 435 -26.24 29.01 -19.97
CA ALA A 435 -26.57 30.24 -20.68
C ALA A 435 -27.01 31.37 -19.73
N GLU A 436 -27.80 31.10 -18.69
CA GLU A 436 -28.13 32.09 -17.64
C GLU A 436 -26.89 32.52 -16.83
N LEU A 437 -25.95 31.60 -16.55
CA LEU A 437 -24.69 31.93 -15.85
C LEU A 437 -23.72 32.77 -16.70
N LEU A 438 -23.80 32.66 -18.03
CA LEU A 438 -23.05 33.50 -18.97
C LEU A 438 -23.61 34.92 -19.06
N GLU A 439 -24.94 35.10 -19.00
CA GLU A 439 -25.55 36.44 -18.89
C GLU A 439 -25.24 37.08 -17.52
N GLU A 440 -25.19 36.29 -16.45
CA GLU A 440 -24.82 36.71 -15.08
C GLU A 440 -23.31 37.03 -14.90
N ALA A 441 -22.49 36.84 -15.94
CA ALA A 441 -21.07 37.22 -15.99
C ALA A 441 -20.86 38.64 -16.55
N ILE A 442 -21.87 39.21 -17.21
CA ILE A 442 -21.80 40.52 -17.88
C ILE A 442 -22.34 41.65 -16.98
N ALA A 443 -23.22 41.33 -16.03
CA ALA A 443 -23.69 42.29 -15.02
C ALA A 443 -22.74 42.36 -13.81
N ALA A 444 -22.49 43.56 -13.29
CA ALA A 444 -21.75 43.73 -12.04
C ALA A 444 -22.49 42.98 -10.91
N PRO A 445 -21.89 41.93 -10.31
CA PRO A 445 -22.61 41.05 -9.41
C PRO A 445 -22.99 41.80 -8.14
N THR A 446 -24.26 41.66 -7.72
CA THR A 446 -24.71 42.25 -6.46
C THR A 446 -23.93 41.65 -5.28
N PRO A 447 -23.76 42.39 -4.17
CA PRO A 447 -23.07 41.89 -2.97
C PRO A 447 -23.57 40.53 -2.47
N GLU A 448 -24.88 40.29 -2.61
CA GLU A 448 -25.54 39.05 -2.20
C GLU A 448 -25.20 37.90 -3.15
N GLN A 449 -25.20 38.13 -4.46
CA GLN A 449 -24.74 37.15 -5.47
C GLN A 449 -23.26 36.80 -5.29
N MET A 450 -22.40 37.80 -4.99
CA MET A 450 -20.98 37.55 -4.71
C MET A 450 -20.80 36.67 -3.46
N LEU A 451 -21.58 36.91 -2.40
CA LEU A 451 -21.55 36.10 -1.18
C LEU A 451 -22.08 34.67 -1.44
N ALA A 452 -23.16 34.52 -2.20
CA ALA A 452 -23.74 33.24 -2.57
C ALA A 452 -22.75 32.40 -3.39
N ARG A 453 -22.10 33.01 -4.40
CA ARG A 453 -21.04 32.36 -5.18
C ARG A 453 -19.86 31.96 -4.29
N SER A 454 -19.38 32.86 -3.44
CA SER A 454 -18.24 32.62 -2.53
C SER A 454 -18.53 31.64 -1.39
N THR A 455 -19.78 31.21 -1.21
CA THR A 455 -20.17 30.20 -0.22
C THR A 455 -20.58 28.87 -0.83
N ALA A 456 -20.68 28.80 -2.16
CA ALA A 456 -21.07 27.62 -2.91
C ALA A 456 -20.16 26.40 -2.66
N SER A 457 -20.65 25.22 -3.05
CA SER A 457 -19.83 24.00 -3.11
C SER A 457 -18.64 24.23 -4.04
N ILE A 458 -17.48 23.63 -3.71
CA ILE A 458 -16.25 23.79 -4.49
C ILE A 458 -16.46 23.46 -5.97
N VAL A 459 -17.32 22.47 -6.26
CA VAL A 459 -17.62 22.01 -7.62
C VAL A 459 -18.50 22.98 -8.42
N ARG A 460 -19.23 23.87 -7.74
CA ARG A 460 -20.14 24.85 -8.37
C ARG A 460 -19.55 26.26 -8.41
N TYR A 461 -18.28 26.42 -8.03
CA TYR A 461 -17.64 27.73 -8.00
C TYR A 461 -17.15 28.12 -9.40
N SER A 462 -17.71 29.18 -9.97
CA SER A 462 -17.23 29.77 -11.22
C SER A 462 -16.05 30.70 -10.93
N VAL A 463 -14.86 30.35 -11.42
CA VAL A 463 -13.66 31.18 -11.29
C VAL A 463 -13.77 32.40 -12.22
N SER A 464 -13.44 33.58 -11.71
CA SER A 464 -13.39 34.81 -12.51
C SER A 464 -12.42 34.69 -13.69
N THR A 465 -12.77 35.29 -14.83
CA THR A 465 -11.97 35.24 -16.07
C THR A 465 -10.54 35.73 -15.90
N LYS A 466 -10.32 36.64 -14.94
CA LYS A 466 -8.99 37.16 -14.56
C LYS A 466 -8.03 36.06 -14.10
N TYR A 467 -8.53 34.97 -13.53
CA TYR A 467 -7.74 33.91 -12.92
C TYR A 467 -7.71 32.62 -13.77
N LEU A 468 -8.37 32.58 -14.93
CA LEU A 468 -8.44 31.39 -15.80
C LEU A 468 -7.10 30.92 -16.38
N ASN A 469 -6.13 31.83 -16.52
CA ASN A 469 -4.82 31.53 -17.11
C ASN A 469 -3.77 31.10 -16.07
N ILE A 470 -4.16 30.95 -14.80
CA ILE A 470 -3.24 30.56 -13.73
C ILE A 470 -3.09 29.04 -13.74
N PRO A 471 -1.86 28.50 -13.69
CA PRO A 471 -1.67 27.05 -13.61
C PRO A 471 -2.34 26.50 -12.36
N SER A 472 -3.21 25.51 -12.54
CA SER A 472 -3.90 24.82 -11.47
C SER A 472 -3.15 23.54 -11.08
N GLU A 473 -3.08 23.28 -9.78
CA GLU A 473 -2.57 22.03 -9.25
C GLU A 473 -3.72 21.05 -8.97
N THR A 474 -3.63 19.85 -9.53
CA THR A 474 -4.60 18.78 -9.32
C THR A 474 -4.44 18.19 -7.92
N MET A 475 -5.49 18.21 -7.11
CA MET A 475 -5.49 17.55 -5.80
C MET A 475 -5.41 16.01 -5.94
N PRO A 476 -4.70 15.29 -5.05
CA PRO A 476 -4.10 15.76 -3.80
C PRO A 476 -2.74 16.46 -3.96
N VAL A 477 -2.56 17.57 -3.24
CA VAL A 477 -1.32 18.36 -3.19
C VAL A 477 -0.60 18.19 -1.85
N ASN A 478 0.70 18.50 -1.83
CA ASN A 478 1.51 18.55 -0.60
C ASN A 478 1.00 19.68 0.31
N THR A 479 1.09 19.51 1.63
CA THR A 479 0.73 20.53 2.62
C THR A 479 1.51 21.83 2.40
N VAL A 480 2.77 21.76 1.98
CA VAL A 480 3.61 22.94 1.69
C VAL A 480 3.02 23.77 0.54
N VAL A 481 2.58 23.11 -0.53
CA VAL A 481 1.93 23.78 -1.67
C VAL A 481 0.62 24.40 -1.22
N LEU A 482 -0.20 23.62 -0.50
CA LEU A 482 -1.50 24.08 -0.03
C LEU A 482 -1.36 25.33 0.86
N ASP A 483 -0.38 25.32 1.77
CA ASP A 483 -0.06 26.45 2.63
C ASP A 483 0.47 27.67 1.85
N ALA A 484 1.26 27.45 0.80
CA ALA A 484 1.72 28.51 -0.09
C ALA A 484 0.55 29.17 -0.84
N VAL A 485 -0.38 28.39 -1.40
CA VAL A 485 -1.57 28.93 -2.07
C VAL A 485 -2.45 29.72 -1.10
N TYR A 486 -2.62 29.25 0.14
CA TYR A 486 -3.31 30.04 1.16
C TYR A 486 -2.58 31.34 1.50
N ALA A 487 -1.25 31.30 1.65
CA ALA A 487 -0.46 32.48 1.95
C ALA A 487 -0.60 33.55 0.85
N ASP A 488 -0.50 33.14 -0.42
CA ASP A 488 -0.68 34.02 -1.58
C ASP A 488 -2.07 34.67 -1.57
N GLY A 489 -3.12 33.87 -1.33
CA GLY A 489 -4.49 34.41 -1.20
C GLY A 489 -4.63 35.40 -0.04
N LEU A 490 -4.02 35.12 1.12
CA LEU A 490 -4.06 36.04 2.26
C LEU A 490 -3.30 37.34 1.97
N ASP A 491 -2.22 37.27 1.20
CA ASP A 491 -1.43 38.44 0.84
C ASP A 491 -2.17 39.34 -0.16
N GLU A 492 -2.89 38.79 -1.14
CA GLU A 492 -3.80 39.60 -1.98
C GLU A 492 -4.86 40.35 -1.15
N VAL A 493 -5.45 39.68 -0.15
CA VAL A 493 -6.40 40.32 0.78
C VAL A 493 -5.73 41.42 1.61
N LYS A 494 -4.52 41.19 2.13
CA LYS A 494 -3.78 42.21 2.89
C LYS A 494 -3.48 43.43 2.03
N VAL A 495 -3.06 43.24 0.78
CA VAL A 495 -2.80 44.32 -0.18
C VAL A 495 -4.05 45.14 -0.43
N LEU A 496 -5.22 44.48 -0.58
CA LEU A 496 -6.50 45.17 -0.75
C LEU A 496 -6.90 46.02 0.47
N LEU A 497 -6.72 45.49 1.68
CA LEU A 497 -7.17 46.14 2.92
C LEU A 497 -6.18 47.20 3.46
N LYS A 498 -4.88 47.09 3.13
CA LYS A 498 -3.82 47.95 3.65
C LYS A 498 -4.07 49.45 3.39
N PRO A 499 -4.46 49.89 2.20
CA PRO A 499 -4.72 51.31 1.93
C PRO A 499 -5.70 51.93 2.93
N PHE A 500 -6.81 51.24 3.20
CA PHE A 500 -7.82 51.74 4.11
C PHE A 500 -7.42 51.61 5.59
N LEU A 501 -6.80 50.50 6.00
CA LEU A 501 -6.47 50.27 7.41
C LEU A 501 -5.23 51.04 7.91
N VAL A 502 -4.26 51.28 7.02
CA VAL A 502 -2.95 51.84 7.39
C VAL A 502 -2.71 53.17 6.68
N ASP A 503 -2.77 53.18 5.35
CA ASP A 503 -2.25 54.32 4.56
C ASP A 503 -3.15 55.58 4.69
N LEU A 504 -4.47 55.38 4.85
CA LEU A 504 -5.45 56.43 5.10
C LEU A 504 -5.62 56.78 6.59
N ARG A 505 -4.84 56.20 7.50
CA ARG A 505 -4.87 56.60 8.91
C ARG A 505 -4.28 58.01 9.04
N GLY A 506 -5.06 58.93 9.60
CA GLY A 506 -4.63 60.29 9.90
C GLY A 506 -3.97 60.40 11.28
N PRO A 507 -3.42 61.57 11.62
CA PRO A 507 -3.01 61.87 12.99
C PRO A 507 -4.22 61.78 13.93
N SER A 508 -3.95 61.40 15.18
CA SER A 508 -4.99 61.42 16.21
C SER A 508 -5.52 62.85 16.35
N PRO A 509 -6.84 63.06 16.31
CA PRO A 509 -7.43 64.38 16.51
C PRO A 509 -7.16 64.88 17.94
N SER A 510 -7.16 66.21 18.12
CA SER A 510 -7.05 66.86 19.43
C SER A 510 -8.23 66.53 20.34
N SER A 511 -9.43 66.45 19.76
CA SER A 511 -10.66 66.09 20.48
C SER A 511 -11.04 64.61 20.27
N PRO A 512 -11.38 63.85 21.32
CA PRO A 512 -11.78 62.45 21.20
C PRO A 512 -13.10 62.27 20.44
N GLU A 513 -13.99 63.27 20.42
CA GLU A 513 -15.24 63.28 19.66
C GLU A 513 -15.00 63.26 18.14
N LEU A 514 -13.81 63.71 17.69
CA LEU A 514 -13.39 63.62 16.31
C LEU A 514 -12.62 62.32 16.03
N ALA A 515 -12.53 61.38 16.96
CA ALA A 515 -11.98 60.07 16.64
C ALA A 515 -13.00 59.23 15.86
N CYS A 516 -12.50 58.37 14.97
CA CYS A 516 -13.36 57.41 14.27
C CYS A 516 -14.01 56.46 15.29
N SER A 517 -15.34 56.41 15.32
CA SER A 517 -16.13 55.56 16.22
C SER A 517 -16.14 54.07 15.80
N LEU A 518 -15.72 53.76 14.56
CA LEU A 518 -15.77 52.41 14.02
C LEU A 518 -14.53 51.59 14.39
N ASP A 519 -14.78 50.42 14.99
CA ASP A 519 -13.73 49.42 15.19
C ASP A 519 -13.63 48.44 14.02
N PHE A 520 -12.74 48.77 13.08
CA PHE A 520 -12.46 47.91 11.93
C PHE A 520 -11.73 46.60 12.30
N HIS A 521 -11.16 46.48 13.51
CA HIS A 521 -10.50 45.25 13.94
C HIS A 521 -11.50 44.10 14.11
N VAL A 522 -12.71 44.37 14.58
CA VAL A 522 -13.79 43.36 14.68
C VAL A 522 -14.15 42.82 13.29
N GLY A 523 -14.37 43.72 12.32
CA GLY A 523 -14.65 43.34 10.94
C GLY A 523 -13.51 42.53 10.32
N LYS A 524 -12.26 42.94 10.57
CA LYS A 524 -11.06 42.24 10.10
C LYS A 524 -10.96 40.84 10.72
N LYS A 525 -11.20 40.70 12.02
CA LYS A 525 -11.23 39.41 12.73
C LYS A 525 -12.31 38.48 12.16
N ASN A 526 -13.49 39.02 11.88
CA ASN A 526 -14.59 38.28 11.26
C ASN A 526 -14.24 37.80 9.85
N LEU A 527 -13.57 38.63 9.04
CA LEU A 527 -13.06 38.23 7.73
C LEU A 527 -12.07 37.07 7.86
N TRP A 528 -11.02 37.19 8.70
CA TRP A 528 -10.06 36.10 8.89
C TRP A 528 -10.73 34.80 9.36
N ALA A 529 -11.74 34.89 10.22
CA ALA A 529 -12.51 33.72 10.65
C ALA A 529 -13.29 33.09 9.48
N LYS A 530 -13.80 33.86 8.53
CA LYS A 530 -14.44 33.34 7.30
C LYS A 530 -13.41 32.70 6.37
N LEU A 531 -12.26 33.34 6.14
CA LEU A 531 -11.17 32.80 5.32
C LEU A 531 -10.64 31.47 5.88
N ALA A 532 -10.50 31.38 7.21
CA ALA A 532 -10.11 30.14 7.88
C ALA A 532 -11.12 29.01 7.68
N ARG A 533 -12.43 29.29 7.58
CA ARG A 533 -13.44 28.28 7.25
C ARG A 533 -13.30 27.78 5.81
N VAL A 534 -13.00 28.67 4.87
CA VAL A 534 -12.73 28.30 3.47
C VAL A 534 -11.49 27.43 3.38
N ARG A 535 -10.39 27.80 4.07
CA ARG A 535 -9.20 26.96 4.20
C ARG A 535 -9.53 25.55 4.69
N ARG A 536 -10.27 25.40 5.80
CA ARG A 536 -10.67 24.09 6.31
C ARG A 536 -11.46 23.25 5.29
N ARG A 537 -12.26 23.88 4.42
CA ARG A 537 -12.99 23.17 3.35
C ARG A 537 -12.01 22.58 2.32
N PHE A 538 -11.02 23.34 1.89
CA PHE A 538 -9.99 22.89 0.97
C PHE A 538 -9.03 21.87 1.60
N ASP A 539 -8.70 22.01 2.89
CA ASP A 539 -7.93 21.00 3.63
C ASP A 539 -8.66 19.66 3.63
N ARG A 540 -9.97 19.68 3.93
CA ARG A 540 -10.81 18.47 3.90
C ARG A 540 -10.97 17.91 2.49
N ALA A 541 -11.07 18.77 1.48
CA ALA A 541 -11.11 18.34 0.09
C ALA A 541 -9.79 17.67 -0.33
N ASN A 542 -8.65 18.17 0.14
CA ASN A 542 -7.33 17.58 -0.07
C ASN A 542 -7.20 16.22 0.64
N GLU A 543 -7.73 16.09 1.87
CA GLU A 543 -7.80 14.80 2.58
C GLU A 543 -8.63 13.77 1.82
N VAL A 544 -9.83 14.14 1.37
CA VAL A 544 -10.72 13.24 0.62
C VAL A 544 -10.09 12.85 -0.73
N SER A 545 -9.51 13.81 -1.45
CA SER A 545 -8.82 13.55 -2.72
C SER A 545 -7.61 12.64 -2.53
N SER A 546 -6.85 12.83 -1.44
CA SER A 546 -5.74 11.96 -1.06
C SER A 546 -6.22 10.55 -0.74
N ALA A 547 -7.33 10.40 -0.01
CA ALA A 547 -7.88 9.09 0.30
C ALA A 547 -8.32 8.33 -0.95
N ILE A 548 -9.00 9.01 -1.88
CA ILE A 548 -9.46 8.42 -3.15
C ILE A 548 -8.27 8.02 -4.02
N PHE A 549 -7.33 8.94 -4.26
CA PHE A 549 -6.14 8.69 -5.07
C PHE A 549 -5.31 7.52 -4.53
N CYS A 550 -5.00 7.54 -3.23
CA CYS A 550 -4.22 6.48 -2.60
C CYS A 550 -4.96 5.13 -2.58
N GLY A 551 -6.28 5.15 -2.42
CA GLY A 551 -7.11 3.94 -2.46
C GLY A 551 -7.13 3.31 -3.86
N GLU A 552 -7.29 4.12 -4.90
CA GLU A 552 -7.22 3.66 -6.29
C GLU A 552 -5.80 3.18 -6.66
N LEU A 553 -4.77 3.86 -6.17
CA LEU A 553 -3.37 3.50 -6.36
C LEU A 553 -3.07 2.11 -5.76
N LEU A 554 -3.44 1.88 -4.50
CA LEU A 554 -3.24 0.58 -3.84
C LEU A 554 -4.04 -0.53 -4.51
N ARG A 555 -5.29 -0.26 -4.90
CA ARG A 555 -6.11 -1.23 -5.62
C ARG A 555 -5.45 -1.62 -6.94
N TYR A 556 -4.92 -0.65 -7.69
CA TYR A 556 -4.21 -0.92 -8.93
C TYR A 556 -2.92 -1.70 -8.68
N LEU A 557 -2.05 -1.21 -7.80
CA LEU A 557 -0.77 -1.85 -7.49
C LEU A 557 -0.94 -3.28 -6.93
N HIS A 558 -1.96 -3.51 -6.09
CA HIS A 558 -2.27 -4.85 -5.59
C HIS A 558 -2.72 -5.79 -6.69
N SER A 559 -3.51 -5.31 -7.66
CA SER A 559 -3.89 -6.12 -8.83
C SER A 559 -2.66 -6.50 -9.68
N VAL A 560 -1.66 -5.63 -9.76
CA VAL A 560 -0.38 -5.90 -10.42
C VAL A 560 0.42 -6.94 -9.64
N VAL A 561 0.48 -6.82 -8.30
CA VAL A 561 1.13 -7.79 -7.42
C VAL A 561 0.50 -9.18 -7.56
N LEU A 562 -0.83 -9.29 -7.56
CA LEU A 562 -1.52 -10.57 -7.71
C LEU A 562 -1.16 -11.26 -9.04
N ARG A 563 -1.18 -10.51 -10.16
CA ARG A 563 -0.74 -11.03 -11.47
C ARG A 563 0.74 -11.41 -11.49
N LYS A 564 1.59 -10.59 -10.86
CA LYS A 564 3.02 -10.88 -10.77
C LYS A 564 3.30 -12.14 -9.96
N ASN A 565 2.55 -12.36 -8.87
CA ASN A 565 2.66 -13.59 -8.07
C ASN A 565 2.28 -14.83 -8.87
N GLU A 566 1.22 -14.78 -9.68
CA GLU A 566 0.88 -15.89 -10.59
C GLU A 566 2.05 -16.18 -11.54
N THR A 567 2.63 -15.16 -12.19
CA THR A 567 3.76 -15.38 -13.11
C THR A 567 5.04 -15.86 -12.42
N ASP A 568 5.34 -15.34 -11.23
CA ASP A 568 6.55 -15.69 -10.47
C ASP A 568 6.44 -17.12 -9.91
N THR A 569 5.25 -17.53 -9.45
CA THR A 569 5.00 -18.89 -8.98
C THR A 569 5.05 -19.92 -10.11
N GLU A 570 4.53 -19.61 -11.30
CA GLU A 570 4.68 -20.45 -12.50
C GLU A 570 6.15 -20.61 -12.92
N ALA A 571 6.91 -19.52 -12.92
CA ALA A 571 8.34 -19.53 -13.28
C ALA A 571 9.17 -20.36 -12.27
N GLN A 572 8.90 -20.20 -10.97
CA GLN A 572 9.56 -20.99 -9.92
C GLN A 572 9.18 -22.47 -9.97
N GLN A 573 7.93 -22.80 -10.32
CA GLN A 573 7.52 -24.20 -10.55
C GLN A 573 8.30 -24.83 -11.72
N GLN A 574 8.46 -24.11 -12.83
CA GLN A 574 9.25 -24.59 -13.97
C GLN A 574 10.73 -24.78 -13.64
N GLN A 575 11.28 -23.95 -12.74
CA GLN A 575 12.65 -24.11 -12.24
C GLN A 575 12.80 -25.29 -11.27
N GLN A 576 11.84 -25.52 -10.37
CA GLN A 576 11.86 -26.68 -9.46
C GLN A 576 11.72 -28.01 -10.21
N LEU A 577 10.98 -28.05 -11.31
CA LEU A 577 10.91 -29.22 -12.20
C LEU A 577 12.23 -29.48 -12.97
N ARG A 578 13.10 -28.47 -13.11
CA ARG A 578 14.40 -28.57 -13.80
C ARG A 578 15.61 -28.71 -12.85
N GLY A 579 15.45 -28.43 -11.56
CA GLY A 579 16.54 -28.38 -10.58
C GLY A 579 16.28 -29.25 -9.36
N ARG A 580 17.12 -30.28 -9.19
CA ARG A 580 17.16 -31.19 -8.04
C ARG A 580 17.55 -30.41 -6.76
N ALA A 581 16.60 -29.82 -6.02
CA ALA A 581 16.84 -29.31 -4.66
C ALA A 581 15.56 -29.12 -3.81
N VAL A 582 15.36 -30.07 -2.88
CA VAL A 582 15.17 -29.89 -1.43
C VAL A 582 14.50 -28.58 -0.95
N SER A 583 13.17 -28.54 -0.86
CA SER A 583 12.49 -27.80 0.23
C SER A 583 10.98 -28.09 0.39
N SER A 584 10.40 -29.03 -0.35
CA SER A 584 9.08 -29.59 -0.04
C SER A 584 9.27 -31.02 0.43
N VAL A 585 8.69 -31.40 1.58
CA VAL A 585 8.62 -32.81 2.02
C VAL A 585 7.97 -33.60 0.88
N MET A 586 8.79 -34.33 0.12
CA MET A 586 8.34 -35.22 -0.93
C MET A 586 8.15 -36.60 -0.30
N LEU A 587 6.91 -37.08 -0.27
CA LEU A 587 6.64 -38.49 -0.02
C LEU A 587 6.87 -39.23 -1.34
N ALA A 588 8.05 -39.83 -1.48
CA ALA A 588 8.31 -40.76 -2.56
C ALA A 588 7.48 -42.03 -2.30
N ASP A 589 6.48 -42.27 -3.14
CA ASP A 589 5.83 -43.58 -3.26
C ASP A 589 6.36 -44.21 -4.56
N GLU A 590 7.49 -44.92 -4.49
CA GLU A 590 8.17 -45.52 -5.65
C GLU A 590 7.32 -46.57 -6.39
N LYS A 591 6.13 -46.93 -5.89
CA LYS A 591 5.27 -47.98 -6.46
C LYS A 591 4.04 -47.48 -7.21
N SER A 592 3.70 -46.19 -7.15
CA SER A 592 2.63 -45.62 -7.97
C SER A 592 3.25 -44.69 -8.99
N GLY A 593 3.12 -44.96 -10.29
CA GLY A 593 3.66 -44.13 -11.38
C GLY A 593 3.03 -42.73 -11.52
N ASN A 594 2.68 -42.08 -10.42
CA ASN A 594 2.21 -40.70 -10.35
C ASN A 594 3.33 -39.83 -9.79
N ASP A 595 3.54 -38.66 -10.41
CA ASP A 595 4.55 -37.69 -9.98
C ASP A 595 4.43 -37.35 -8.48
N PRO A 596 5.57 -37.15 -7.78
CA PRO A 596 5.57 -36.80 -6.37
C PRO A 596 4.89 -35.44 -6.15
N VAL A 597 3.69 -35.45 -5.57
CA VAL A 597 2.94 -34.24 -5.23
C VAL A 597 3.56 -33.61 -3.98
N ALA A 598 4.06 -32.38 -4.10
CA ALA A 598 4.54 -31.61 -2.95
C ALA A 598 3.43 -31.43 -1.91
N LEU A 599 3.72 -31.75 -0.65
CA LEU A 599 2.76 -31.71 0.46
C LEU A 599 2.16 -30.30 0.72
N THR A 600 2.88 -29.21 0.42
CA THR A 600 2.39 -27.84 0.56
C THR A 600 3.06 -26.85 -0.41
N ARG A 601 2.29 -25.90 -0.96
CA ARG A 601 2.80 -24.78 -1.78
C ARG A 601 2.96 -23.48 -0.96
N VAL A 602 2.51 -23.50 0.29
CA VAL A 602 2.38 -22.34 1.20
C VAL A 602 3.66 -21.53 1.38
N PRO A 603 4.83 -22.13 1.69
CA PRO A 603 6.01 -21.32 1.97
C PRO A 603 6.45 -20.52 0.75
N LEU A 604 6.30 -21.08 -0.46
CA LEU A 604 6.69 -20.44 -1.71
C LEU A 604 5.72 -19.33 -2.12
N GLU A 605 4.42 -19.61 -2.10
CA GLU A 605 3.37 -18.64 -2.47
C GLU A 605 3.34 -17.47 -1.48
N LEU A 606 3.47 -17.72 -0.17
CA LEU A 606 3.53 -16.67 0.85
C LEU A 606 4.83 -15.85 0.78
N LEU A 607 5.98 -16.48 0.53
CA LEU A 607 7.26 -15.76 0.40
C LEU A 607 7.26 -14.87 -0.85
N THR A 608 6.71 -15.37 -1.96
CA THR A 608 6.57 -14.61 -3.21
C THR A 608 5.60 -13.45 -3.03
N TYR A 609 4.44 -13.71 -2.42
CA TYR A 609 3.45 -12.67 -2.09
C TYR A 609 4.05 -11.59 -1.19
N LYS A 610 4.80 -11.98 -0.14
CA LYS A 610 5.51 -11.05 0.75
C LYS A 610 6.49 -10.16 -0.02
N ASN A 611 7.37 -10.74 -0.83
CA ASN A 611 8.39 -9.99 -1.56
C ASN A 611 7.77 -8.99 -2.56
N ASN A 612 6.70 -9.42 -3.25
CA ASN A 612 5.98 -8.54 -4.18
C ASN A 612 5.16 -7.48 -3.45
N LEU A 613 4.66 -7.76 -2.24
CA LEU A 613 4.01 -6.77 -1.37
C LEU A 613 5.01 -5.71 -0.88
N GLU A 614 6.23 -6.09 -0.49
CA GLU A 614 7.28 -5.14 -0.09
C GLU A 614 7.65 -4.19 -1.24
N ALA A 615 7.79 -4.71 -2.46
CA ALA A 615 8.02 -3.89 -3.66
C ALA A 615 6.84 -2.94 -3.95
N MET A 616 5.61 -3.39 -3.70
CA MET A 616 4.40 -2.58 -3.85
C MET A 616 4.33 -1.44 -2.85
N VAL A 617 4.67 -1.69 -1.58
CA VAL A 617 4.70 -0.66 -0.54
C VAL A 617 5.76 0.40 -0.87
N SER A 618 6.92 -0.01 -1.36
CA SER A 618 7.94 0.90 -1.87
C SER A 618 7.42 1.80 -3.00
N GLN A 619 6.85 1.19 -4.05
CA GLN A 619 6.31 1.93 -5.20
C GLN A 619 5.17 2.86 -4.78
N TYR A 620 4.33 2.42 -3.84
CA TYR A 620 3.28 3.23 -3.26
C TYR A 620 3.86 4.44 -2.53
N ASN A 621 4.82 4.26 -1.62
CA ASN A 621 5.43 5.37 -0.88
C ASN A 621 6.11 6.38 -1.81
N PHE A 622 6.64 5.92 -2.95
CA PHE A 622 7.25 6.79 -3.95
C PHE A 622 6.22 7.61 -4.73
N VAL A 623 5.06 7.04 -5.07
CA VAL A 623 4.05 7.70 -5.92
C VAL A 623 2.97 8.44 -5.11
N ALA A 624 2.59 7.91 -3.94
CA ALA A 624 1.51 8.41 -3.10
C ALA A 624 1.72 9.88 -2.71
N ARG A 625 0.61 10.61 -2.57
CA ARG A 625 0.60 12.04 -2.24
C ARG A 625 -0.56 12.39 -1.31
N GLY A 626 -0.33 13.44 -0.52
CA GLY A 626 -1.33 14.02 0.38
C GLY A 626 -1.39 13.36 1.77
N PRO A 627 -2.23 13.92 2.65
CA PRO A 627 -2.21 13.62 4.10
C PRO A 627 -2.73 12.23 4.47
N GLN A 628 -3.51 11.57 3.60
CA GLN A 628 -4.13 10.27 3.91
C GLN A 628 -3.30 9.07 3.44
N ALA A 629 -2.11 9.30 2.85
CA ALA A 629 -1.28 8.24 2.29
C ALA A 629 -0.95 7.13 3.30
N ALA A 630 -0.53 7.47 4.52
CA ALA A 630 -0.20 6.48 5.54
C ALA A 630 -1.45 5.75 6.06
N THR A 631 -2.53 6.47 6.32
CA THR A 631 -3.80 5.92 6.83
C THR A 631 -4.40 4.91 5.86
N VAL A 632 -4.42 5.24 4.57
CA VAL A 632 -4.95 4.36 3.51
C VAL A 632 -4.09 3.11 3.34
N LEU A 633 -2.76 3.24 3.42
CA LEU A 633 -1.86 2.10 3.41
C LEU A 633 -2.09 1.17 4.61
N ALA A 634 -2.21 1.72 5.81
CA ALA A 634 -2.51 0.93 7.01
C ALA A 634 -3.86 0.18 6.85
N GLY A 635 -4.90 0.87 6.38
CA GLY A 635 -6.20 0.26 6.10
C GLY A 635 -6.13 -0.86 5.05
N PHE A 636 -5.32 -0.69 4.01
CA PHE A 636 -5.06 -1.70 3.00
C PHE A 636 -4.35 -2.95 3.57
N LEU A 637 -3.33 -2.76 4.41
CA LEU A 637 -2.60 -3.86 5.06
C LEU A 637 -3.52 -4.63 6.04
N HIS A 638 -4.35 -3.92 6.81
CA HIS A 638 -5.25 -4.55 7.79
C HIS A 638 -6.48 -5.23 7.17
N GLY A 639 -6.93 -4.76 5.99
CA GLY A 639 -8.12 -5.28 5.31
C GLY A 639 -7.77 -6.21 4.14
N PRO A 640 -7.57 -5.69 2.91
CA PRO A 640 -7.25 -6.45 1.71
C PRO A 640 -6.13 -7.49 1.87
N VAL A 641 -4.98 -7.11 2.42
CA VAL A 641 -3.84 -8.05 2.57
C VAL A 641 -4.17 -9.15 3.56
N ARG A 642 -4.78 -8.81 4.70
CA ARG A 642 -5.25 -9.81 5.67
C ARG A 642 -6.26 -10.78 5.08
N LYS A 643 -7.24 -10.29 4.30
CA LYS A 643 -8.22 -11.14 3.60
C LYS A 643 -7.54 -12.07 2.60
N GLN A 644 -6.54 -11.58 1.86
CA GLN A 644 -5.78 -12.41 0.92
C GLN A 644 -4.98 -13.50 1.63
N LEU A 645 -4.33 -13.18 2.76
CA LEU A 645 -3.62 -14.17 3.57
C LEU A 645 -4.57 -15.22 4.15
N GLN A 646 -5.76 -14.80 4.62
CA GLN A 646 -6.81 -15.72 5.07
C GLN A 646 -7.30 -16.62 3.93
N TYR A 647 -7.51 -16.06 2.74
CA TYR A 647 -7.90 -16.82 1.56
C TYR A 647 -6.87 -17.89 1.20
N LEU A 648 -5.58 -17.53 1.10
CA LEU A 648 -4.49 -18.48 0.82
C LEU A 648 -4.41 -19.56 1.91
N THR A 649 -4.54 -19.17 3.18
CA THR A 649 -4.53 -20.13 4.31
C THR A 649 -5.72 -21.09 4.25
N GLN A 650 -6.93 -20.60 3.93
CA GLN A 650 -8.14 -21.40 3.82
C GLN A 650 -8.08 -22.38 2.64
N GLN A 651 -7.56 -21.92 1.49
CA GLN A 651 -7.34 -22.74 0.31
C GLN A 651 -6.41 -23.92 0.62
N GLU A 652 -5.34 -23.67 1.36
CA GLU A 652 -4.36 -24.68 1.75
C GLU A 652 -4.89 -25.61 2.83
N TYR A 653 -5.63 -25.09 3.81
CA TYR A 653 -6.36 -25.94 4.74
C TYR A 653 -7.32 -26.89 4.01
N GLY A 654 -8.02 -26.40 2.96
CA GLY A 654 -8.85 -27.22 2.09
C GLY A 654 -8.07 -28.32 1.37
N ARG A 655 -6.93 -28.00 0.78
CA ARG A 655 -6.02 -28.98 0.13
C ARG A 655 -5.51 -30.02 1.13
N PHE A 656 -5.02 -29.58 2.28
CA PHE A 656 -4.53 -30.46 3.34
C PHE A 656 -5.64 -31.37 3.87
N SER A 657 -6.82 -30.84 4.15
CA SER A 657 -7.99 -31.62 4.58
C SER A 657 -8.39 -32.67 3.55
N ALA A 658 -8.35 -32.34 2.26
CA ALA A 658 -8.60 -33.30 1.18
C ALA A 658 -7.55 -34.41 1.15
N ALA A 659 -6.26 -34.07 1.27
CA ALA A 659 -5.18 -35.05 1.34
C ALA A 659 -5.29 -35.96 2.57
N CYS A 660 -5.64 -35.42 3.74
CA CYS A 660 -5.91 -36.21 4.95
C CYS A 660 -7.07 -37.17 4.75
N LYS A 661 -8.20 -36.71 4.19
CA LYS A 661 -9.35 -37.56 3.88
C LYS A 661 -8.99 -38.70 2.93
N GLU A 662 -8.19 -38.43 1.91
CA GLU A 662 -7.69 -39.45 0.99
C GLU A 662 -6.82 -40.48 1.71
N LYS A 663 -5.91 -40.04 2.58
CA LYS A 663 -5.05 -40.96 3.37
C LYS A 663 -5.86 -41.76 4.38
N ASP A 664 -6.84 -41.16 5.05
CA ASP A 664 -7.76 -41.87 5.95
C ASP A 664 -8.56 -42.94 5.20
N GLN A 665 -8.99 -42.65 3.98
CA GLN A 665 -9.66 -43.61 3.12
C GLN A 665 -8.72 -44.78 2.76
N ARG A 666 -7.47 -44.50 2.35
CA ARG A 666 -6.46 -45.54 2.12
C ARG A 666 -6.16 -46.37 3.37
N ILE A 667 -6.15 -45.75 4.56
CA ILE A 667 -5.96 -46.47 5.84
C ILE A 667 -7.16 -47.38 6.12
N LYS A 668 -8.39 -46.92 5.90
CA LYS A 668 -9.60 -47.76 6.06
C LYS A 668 -9.58 -48.95 5.11
N GLU A 669 -9.24 -48.75 3.85
CA GLU A 669 -9.08 -49.82 2.86
C GLU A 669 -7.99 -50.81 3.29
N SER A 670 -6.84 -50.31 3.74
CA SER A 670 -5.74 -51.15 4.25
C SER A 670 -6.13 -51.95 5.50
N LYS A 671 -6.89 -51.35 6.43
CA LYS A 671 -7.44 -52.04 7.61
C LYS A 671 -8.46 -53.11 7.20
N GLY A 672 -9.30 -52.85 6.20
CA GLY A 672 -10.22 -53.83 5.63
C GLY A 672 -9.48 -55.02 5.01
N LEU A 673 -8.39 -54.75 4.28
CA LEU A 673 -7.49 -55.79 3.74
C LEU A 673 -6.83 -56.61 4.85
N LEU A 674 -6.32 -55.95 5.90
CA LEU A 674 -5.74 -56.62 7.08
C LEU A 674 -6.76 -57.55 7.74
N HIS A 675 -7.96 -57.06 8.02
CA HIS A 675 -9.01 -57.85 8.68
C HIS A 675 -9.46 -59.05 7.82
N ASN A 676 -9.51 -58.90 6.49
CA ASN A 676 -9.73 -60.02 5.58
C ASN A 676 -8.58 -61.05 5.66
N LYS A 677 -7.33 -60.59 5.78
CA LYS A 677 -6.16 -61.48 5.96
C LYS A 677 -6.15 -62.18 7.31
N GLU A 678 -6.56 -61.51 8.39
CA GLU A 678 -6.75 -62.13 9.71
C GLU A 678 -7.83 -63.20 9.68
N ARG A 679 -8.98 -62.95 9.02
CA ARG A 679 -10.02 -63.97 8.83
C ARG A 679 -9.49 -65.17 8.04
N GLN A 680 -8.73 -64.94 6.98
CA GLN A 680 -8.05 -66.03 6.24
C GLN A 680 -7.10 -66.82 7.15
N MET A 681 -6.32 -66.14 8.00
CA MET A 681 -5.44 -66.79 8.97
C MET A 681 -6.24 -67.66 9.94
N HIS A 682 -7.30 -67.14 10.57
CA HIS A 682 -8.15 -67.92 11.47
C HIS A 682 -8.77 -69.14 10.80
N HIS A 683 -9.23 -69.03 9.55
CA HIS A 683 -9.70 -70.19 8.79
C HIS A 683 -8.60 -71.24 8.61
N ILE A 684 -7.37 -70.83 8.29
CA ILE A 684 -6.21 -71.74 8.19
C ILE A 684 -5.88 -72.35 9.55
N THR A 685 -5.91 -71.57 10.64
CA THR A 685 -5.62 -72.07 11.99
C THR A 685 -6.63 -73.12 12.43
N ASN A 686 -7.93 -72.90 12.18
CA ASN A 686 -8.99 -73.84 12.49
C ASN A 686 -8.86 -75.13 11.66
N ALA A 687 -8.60 -75.01 10.35
CA ALA A 687 -8.34 -76.17 9.51
C ALA A 687 -7.14 -76.98 10.01
N ASN A 688 -6.03 -76.31 10.37
CA ASN A 688 -4.86 -76.99 10.94
C ASN A 688 -5.17 -77.70 12.26
N ALA A 689 -6.03 -77.11 13.11
CA ALA A 689 -6.45 -77.75 14.37
C ALA A 689 -7.31 -78.99 14.12
N GLU A 690 -8.18 -78.98 13.11
CA GLU A 690 -8.96 -80.14 12.67
C GLU A 690 -8.05 -81.24 12.11
N TRP A 691 -7.11 -80.91 11.23
CA TRP A 691 -6.09 -81.85 10.73
C TRP A 691 -5.29 -82.46 11.89
N SER A 692 -4.85 -81.64 12.84
CA SER A 692 -4.11 -82.13 14.03
C SER A 692 -4.98 -83.02 14.94
N ARG A 693 -6.31 -82.91 14.89
CA ARG A 693 -7.23 -83.78 15.63
C ARG A 693 -7.37 -85.13 14.93
N GLN A 694 -7.58 -85.10 13.61
CA GLN A 694 -7.66 -86.31 12.77
C GLN A 694 -6.36 -87.12 12.84
N GLU A 695 -5.20 -86.46 12.84
CA GLU A 695 -3.90 -87.10 13.01
C GLU A 695 -3.79 -87.81 14.37
N ARG A 696 -4.23 -87.17 15.46
CA ARG A 696 -4.25 -87.78 16.81
C ARG A 696 -5.21 -88.96 16.91
N GLU A 697 -6.39 -88.87 16.30
CA GLU A 697 -7.36 -89.98 16.25
C GLU A 697 -6.77 -91.17 15.48
N ALA A 698 -6.11 -90.94 14.34
CA ALA A 698 -5.44 -91.99 13.57
C ALA A 698 -4.27 -92.63 14.32
N ILE A 699 -3.46 -91.84 15.05
CA ILE A 699 -2.37 -92.37 15.88
C ILE A 699 -2.92 -93.26 16.99
N ALA A 700 -4.00 -92.84 17.67
CA ALA A 700 -4.62 -93.64 18.72
C ALA A 700 -5.19 -94.98 18.20
N GLU A 701 -5.74 -95.00 16.99
CA GLU A 701 -6.22 -96.23 16.33
C GLU A 701 -5.07 -97.18 15.96
N ILE A 702 -3.93 -96.63 15.51
CA ILE A 702 -2.71 -97.42 15.26
C ILE A 702 -2.15 -97.99 16.57
N GLU A 703 -2.13 -97.22 17.67
CA GLU A 703 -1.66 -97.69 18.97
C GLU A 703 -2.56 -98.80 19.54
N HIS A 704 -3.88 -98.66 19.38
CA HIS A 704 -4.85 -99.68 19.79
C HIS A 704 -4.62 -100.99 19.04
N THR A 705 -4.56 -100.95 17.71
CA THR A 705 -4.34 -102.15 16.88
C THR A 705 -2.98 -102.81 17.16
N HIS A 706 -1.94 -102.02 17.41
CA HIS A 706 -0.62 -102.54 17.81
C HIS A 706 -0.68 -103.25 19.18
N SER A 707 -1.42 -102.70 20.15
CA SER A 707 -1.60 -103.32 21.47
C SER A 707 -2.36 -104.67 21.39
N GLU A 708 -3.37 -104.76 20.53
CA GLU A 708 -4.09 -106.01 20.26
C GLU A 708 -3.17 -107.05 19.64
N GLN A 709 -2.36 -106.67 18.65
CA GLN A 709 -1.38 -107.56 18.02
C GLN A 709 -0.34 -108.08 19.02
N LEU A 710 0.16 -107.23 19.94
CA LEU A 710 1.06 -107.66 21.01
C LEU A 710 0.40 -108.67 21.95
N SER A 711 -0.87 -108.48 22.29
CA SER A 711 -1.62 -109.39 23.15
C SER A 711 -1.81 -110.77 22.50
N LEU A 712 -2.08 -110.81 21.19
CA LEU A 712 -2.22 -112.05 20.41
C LEU A 712 -0.89 -112.81 20.34
N LEU A 713 0.22 -112.09 20.12
CA LEU A 713 1.57 -112.66 20.10
C LEU A 713 1.97 -113.24 21.45
N GLN A 714 1.68 -112.52 22.54
CA GLN A 714 1.94 -113.02 23.90
C GLN A 714 1.13 -114.28 24.23
N ASN A 715 -0.14 -114.34 23.80
CA ASN A 715 -0.97 -115.53 23.99
C ASN A 715 -0.49 -116.72 23.15
N ALA A 716 0.00 -116.49 21.92
CA ALA A 716 0.60 -117.52 21.08
C ALA A 716 1.88 -118.10 21.73
N ILE A 717 2.74 -117.24 22.28
CA ILE A 717 3.96 -117.66 23.00
C ILE A 717 3.59 -118.56 24.21
N ARG A 718 2.64 -118.12 25.05
CA ARG A 718 2.20 -118.93 26.20
C ARG A 718 1.61 -120.29 25.80
N SER A 719 0.90 -120.35 24.67
CA SER A 719 0.37 -121.61 24.12
C SER A 719 1.48 -122.56 23.71
N THR A 720 2.52 -122.06 23.03
CA THR A 720 3.69 -122.88 22.65
C THR A 720 4.48 -123.36 23.87
N GLU A 721 4.62 -122.54 24.91
CA GLU A 721 5.26 -122.95 26.16
C GLU A 721 4.49 -124.07 26.89
N ALA A 722 3.15 -124.05 26.82
CA ALA A 722 2.31 -125.11 27.39
C ALA A 722 2.43 -126.43 26.62
N GLN A 723 2.53 -126.38 25.28
CA GLN A 723 2.74 -127.57 24.44
C GLN A 723 4.11 -128.24 24.71
N ILE A 724 5.17 -127.44 24.92
CA ILE A 724 6.50 -127.94 25.27
C ILE A 724 6.48 -128.67 26.62
N LYS A 725 5.76 -128.14 27.62
CA LYS A 725 5.63 -128.78 28.94
C LYS A 725 4.88 -130.11 28.88
N SER A 726 3.85 -130.22 28.03
CA SER A 726 3.10 -131.47 27.82
C SER A 726 3.96 -132.57 27.20
N ALA A 727 4.74 -132.25 26.16
CA ALA A 727 5.62 -133.20 25.49
C ALA A 727 6.71 -133.76 26.41
N LEU A 728 7.17 -132.95 27.37
CA LEU A 728 8.18 -133.34 28.36
C LEU A 728 7.65 -134.34 29.41
N ALA A 729 6.35 -134.29 29.73
CA ALA A 729 5.72 -135.18 30.69
C ALA A 729 5.44 -136.59 30.09
N GLU A 730 5.08 -136.69 28.81
CA GLU A 730 4.88 -137.98 28.13
C GLU A 730 6.18 -138.79 28.01
N GLN A 731 7.32 -138.12 27.84
CA GLN A 731 8.63 -138.77 27.77
C GLN A 731 9.02 -139.47 29.10
N GLN A 732 8.54 -138.97 30.25
CA GLN A 732 8.87 -139.52 31.57
C GLN A 732 7.97 -140.73 31.95
N ALA A 733 6.73 -140.79 31.48
CA ALA A 733 5.81 -141.90 31.77
C ALA A 733 6.18 -143.20 31.03
N LEU A 734 6.69 -143.08 29.80
CA LEU A 734 7.15 -144.23 28.99
C LEU A 734 8.40 -144.93 29.55
N TYR A 735 9.18 -144.22 30.38
CA TYR A 735 10.43 -144.74 30.96
C TYR A 735 10.24 -145.67 32.17
N GLN A 736 9.10 -145.60 32.86
CA GLN A 736 8.87 -146.33 34.12
C GLN A 736 8.18 -147.68 33.92
N SER A 737 7.40 -147.87 32.85
CA SER A 737 6.65 -149.11 32.60
C SER A 737 7.51 -150.25 32.01
N THR A 738 8.67 -149.96 31.43
CA THR A 738 9.50 -150.91 30.67
C THR A 738 10.59 -151.60 31.50
N MET A 739 10.85 -151.17 32.74
CA MET A 739 11.96 -151.68 33.57
C MET A 739 11.67 -153.00 34.33
N LEU A 740 10.42 -153.44 34.46
CA LEU A 740 10.07 -154.62 35.28
C LEU A 740 9.96 -155.94 34.50
N ALA A 741 10.00 -155.92 33.16
CA ALA A 741 9.80 -157.12 32.33
C ALA A 741 11.08 -157.71 31.71
N THR A 742 12.23 -157.03 31.79
CA THR A 742 13.44 -157.36 31.00
C THR A 742 14.69 -157.53 31.88
N ARG A 743 14.54 -158.23 33.01
CA ARG A 743 15.64 -158.56 33.94
C ARG A 743 16.06 -160.04 33.93
N HIS A 744 15.57 -160.87 33.00
CA HIS A 744 15.82 -162.33 33.04
C HIS A 744 16.25 -162.99 31.71
N THR A 745 16.63 -162.24 30.68
CA THR A 745 17.06 -162.86 29.42
C THR A 745 18.23 -162.13 28.78
N ILE A 746 19.44 -162.45 29.28
CA ILE A 746 20.64 -162.62 28.43
C ILE A 746 21.22 -161.27 27.94
N ASP A 747 22.28 -160.68 28.47
CA ASP A 747 23.59 -161.16 28.96
C ASP A 747 24.50 -161.86 27.94
N THR A 748 24.14 -161.91 26.65
CA THR A 748 25.11 -162.18 25.58
C THR A 748 24.64 -161.53 24.28
N VAL A 749 25.59 -161.01 23.52
CA VAL A 749 25.43 -160.34 22.20
C VAL A 749 25.19 -158.82 22.26
N ASP A 750 26.10 -158.15 22.95
CA ASP A 750 27.15 -157.34 22.31
C ASP A 750 26.99 -157.04 20.79
N LYS A 751 27.04 -155.74 20.45
CA LYS A 751 27.45 -155.13 19.16
C LYS A 751 26.49 -155.17 17.97
N VAL A 752 25.69 -154.11 17.78
CA VAL A 752 25.55 -153.38 16.49
C VAL A 752 25.12 -151.93 16.80
N ALA A 753 26.06 -151.05 17.17
CA ALA A 753 26.75 -150.11 16.27
C ALA A 753 26.05 -148.74 16.11
N ASP A 754 26.73 -147.74 16.68
CA ASP A 754 26.72 -146.32 16.32
C ASP A 754 26.60 -146.05 14.82
N LYS A 755 25.75 -145.08 14.45
CA LYS A 755 25.94 -144.18 13.29
C LYS A 755 25.30 -142.82 13.58
N GLY A 756 25.95 -141.68 13.39
CA GLY A 756 27.27 -141.49 12.82
C GLY A 756 27.75 -140.05 12.87
N ARG A 757 29.07 -139.91 12.95
CA ARG A 757 29.83 -138.76 12.46
C ARG A 757 30.82 -139.29 11.43
N VAL A 758 30.40 -139.35 10.18
CA VAL A 758 31.27 -139.73 9.05
C VAL A 758 31.82 -138.46 8.44
N VAL A 759 33.14 -138.39 8.26
CA VAL A 759 33.83 -137.27 7.59
C VAL A 759 34.58 -137.83 6.37
N SER A 760 34.39 -137.20 5.20
CA SER A 760 34.96 -137.66 3.92
C SER A 760 35.57 -136.51 3.12
N GLY A 761 36.63 -136.79 2.35
CA GLY A 761 37.29 -135.80 1.50
C GLY A 761 38.56 -136.34 0.82
N TYR A 762 39.13 -135.56 -0.11
CA TYR A 762 40.30 -135.97 -0.88
C TYR A 762 41.63 -135.67 -0.17
N LEU A 763 42.58 -136.61 -0.20
CA LEU A 763 43.97 -136.44 0.25
C LEU A 763 44.95 -137.10 -0.74
N GLU A 764 46.15 -136.55 -0.86
CA GLU A 764 47.22 -137.16 -1.64
C GLU A 764 48.13 -138.00 -0.72
N ARG A 765 48.41 -139.25 -1.08
CA ARG A 765 49.26 -140.17 -0.30
C ARG A 765 50.61 -140.40 -0.98
N TYR A 766 51.64 -140.56 -0.16
CA TYR A 766 53.00 -140.91 -0.58
C TYR A 766 53.20 -142.43 -0.72
N GLU A 767 53.48 -142.91 -1.92
CA GLU A 767 53.80 -144.32 -2.17
C GLU A 767 55.30 -144.53 -2.50
N LYS A 768 55.90 -145.55 -1.88
CA LYS A 768 57.27 -146.03 -2.16
C LYS A 768 57.14 -147.20 -3.15
N GLY A 769 57.43 -146.97 -4.44
CA GLY A 769 57.40 -148.01 -5.48
C GLY A 769 58.58 -148.98 -5.38
N ARG A 770 58.38 -150.22 -5.82
CA ARG A 770 59.49 -151.16 -6.09
C ARG A 770 60.29 -150.62 -7.27
N VAL A 771 61.58 -150.35 -7.05
CA VAL A 771 62.63 -149.97 -8.02
C VAL A 771 62.36 -148.64 -8.78
N PHE A 772 62.84 -147.54 -8.17
CA PHE A 772 63.12 -146.21 -8.76
C PHE A 772 61.99 -145.37 -9.43
N SER A 773 60.83 -145.19 -8.79
CA SER A 773 60.14 -143.89 -8.84
C SER A 773 59.22 -143.65 -7.64
N MET A 774 59.19 -142.41 -7.13
CA MET A 774 58.34 -141.97 -6.02
C MET A 774 57.27 -141.01 -6.57
N ARG A 775 55.98 -141.23 -6.27
CA ARG A 775 54.87 -140.37 -6.75
C ARG A 775 53.83 -140.14 -5.65
N TRP A 776 53.26 -138.94 -5.62
CA TRP A 776 52.06 -138.61 -4.84
C TRP A 776 50.83 -138.93 -5.68
N ARG A 777 49.83 -139.60 -5.11
CA ARG A 777 48.56 -139.89 -5.78
C ARG A 777 47.38 -139.45 -4.91
N GLN A 778 46.39 -138.81 -5.53
CA GLN A 778 45.17 -138.36 -4.87
C GLN A 778 44.17 -139.50 -4.78
N TYR A 779 43.61 -139.70 -3.59
CA TYR A 779 42.55 -140.66 -3.33
C TYR A 779 41.45 -140.01 -2.47
N PHE A 780 40.26 -140.59 -2.45
CA PHE A 780 39.15 -140.17 -1.61
C PHE A 780 39.18 -140.96 -0.29
N TYR A 781 39.30 -140.27 0.83
CA TYR A 781 39.42 -140.88 2.15
C TYR A 781 38.16 -140.66 2.99
N VAL A 782 37.77 -141.70 3.72
CA VAL A 782 36.63 -141.68 4.64
C VAL A 782 37.13 -142.11 6.02
N LEU A 783 36.99 -141.22 7.00
CA LEU A 783 37.36 -141.50 8.39
C LEU A 783 36.09 -141.89 9.16
N LYS A 784 36.03 -143.15 9.60
CA LYS A 784 34.97 -143.68 10.46
C LYS A 784 35.57 -143.98 11.82
N HIS A 785 35.30 -143.12 12.81
CA HIS A 785 35.88 -143.17 14.16
C HIS A 785 37.42 -143.13 14.14
N ASP A 786 38.08 -144.28 14.11
CA ASP A 786 39.54 -144.47 14.15
C ASP A 786 40.10 -145.22 12.93
N THR A 787 39.24 -145.62 11.98
CA THR A 787 39.61 -146.34 10.75
C THR A 787 39.55 -145.44 9.53
N LEU A 788 40.63 -145.46 8.75
CA LEU A 788 40.78 -144.69 7.52
C LEU A 788 40.62 -145.62 6.31
N GLU A 789 39.53 -145.43 5.55
CA GLU A 789 39.23 -146.15 4.30
C GLU A 789 39.64 -145.30 3.09
N CYS A 790 40.15 -145.95 2.03
CA CYS A 790 40.64 -145.31 0.81
C CYS A 790 39.86 -145.78 -0.42
N TYR A 791 39.32 -144.85 -1.20
CA TYR A 791 38.59 -145.08 -2.46
C TYR A 791 39.28 -144.31 -3.60
N LYS A 792 39.17 -144.74 -4.86
CA LYS A 792 39.85 -144.00 -5.95
C LYS A 792 39.20 -142.65 -6.22
N SER A 793 37.90 -142.54 -5.98
CA SER A 793 37.12 -141.33 -6.23
C SER A 793 35.93 -141.20 -5.27
N LYS A 794 35.34 -140.01 -5.16
CA LYS A 794 34.11 -139.77 -4.37
C LYS A 794 32.91 -140.53 -4.93
N SER A 795 32.80 -140.65 -6.25
CA SER A 795 31.72 -141.39 -6.92
C SER A 795 31.72 -142.88 -6.56
N GLU A 796 32.91 -143.51 -6.47
CA GLU A 796 33.01 -144.92 -6.02
C GLU A 796 32.49 -145.11 -4.58
N TYR A 797 32.65 -144.11 -3.71
CA TYR A 797 32.14 -144.17 -2.33
C TYR A 797 30.62 -143.98 -2.25
N GLU A 798 30.04 -143.05 -3.02
CA GLU A 798 28.59 -142.79 -3.00
C GLU A 798 27.78 -143.93 -3.65
N GLU A 799 28.33 -144.60 -4.66
CA GLU A 799 27.74 -145.79 -5.29
C GLU A 799 27.88 -147.09 -4.46
N ARG A 800 28.47 -147.00 -3.24
CA ARG A 800 28.74 -148.13 -2.34
C ARG A 800 29.69 -149.19 -2.91
N GLY A 801 30.70 -148.79 -3.69
CA GLY A 801 31.76 -149.69 -4.18
C GLY A 801 32.74 -150.15 -3.08
N PRO A 802 33.52 -151.23 -3.30
CA PRO A 802 34.53 -151.70 -2.35
C PRO A 802 35.75 -150.78 -2.25
N ALA A 803 36.38 -150.70 -1.07
CA ALA A 803 37.56 -149.86 -0.84
C ALA A 803 38.77 -150.33 -1.67
N PHE A 804 39.56 -149.37 -2.17
CA PHE A 804 40.70 -149.60 -3.06
C PHE A 804 41.89 -150.28 -2.37
N GLU A 805 42.09 -150.00 -1.08
CA GLU A 805 43.10 -150.64 -0.24
C GLU A 805 42.47 -151.14 1.06
N GLN A 806 43.17 -152.06 1.72
CA GLN A 806 42.78 -152.59 3.02
C GLN A 806 42.78 -151.46 4.07
N SER A 807 41.71 -151.38 4.86
CA SER A 807 41.47 -150.33 5.86
C SER A 807 42.59 -150.27 6.91
N VAL A 808 43.03 -149.06 7.26
CA VAL A 808 44.11 -148.84 8.24
C VAL A 808 43.55 -148.15 9.49
N SER A 809 43.74 -148.75 10.67
CA SER A 809 43.46 -148.10 11.96
C SER A 809 44.63 -147.16 12.31
N ILE A 810 44.28 -145.93 12.71
CA ILE A 810 45.22 -144.86 13.02
C ILE A 810 45.26 -144.50 14.50
N SER A 811 44.68 -145.33 15.37
CA SER A 811 44.72 -145.13 16.82
C SER A 811 46.17 -145.15 17.36
N GLY A 812 46.49 -144.23 18.28
CA GLY A 812 47.84 -144.10 18.85
C GLY A 812 48.93 -143.53 17.92
N TYR A 813 48.62 -143.22 16.65
CA TYR A 813 49.57 -142.52 15.77
C TYR A 813 49.76 -141.07 16.24
N SER A 814 51.00 -140.60 16.24
CA SER A 814 51.28 -139.18 16.49
C SER A 814 51.16 -138.38 15.18
N VAL A 815 50.35 -137.33 15.21
CA VAL A 815 50.11 -136.44 14.06
C VAL A 815 51.17 -135.34 14.05
N VAL A 816 52.09 -135.37 13.09
CA VAL A 816 53.25 -134.46 13.02
C VAL A 816 53.19 -133.54 11.79
N ARG A 817 53.40 -132.23 12.02
CA ARG A 817 53.49 -131.17 11.00
C ARG A 817 54.85 -131.22 10.28
N SER A 818 54.87 -131.06 8.95
CA SER A 818 56.12 -130.99 8.16
C SER A 818 56.68 -129.56 8.13
N ARG A 819 57.96 -129.37 8.47
CA ARG A 819 58.65 -128.04 8.51
C ARG A 819 59.01 -127.46 7.13
N THR A 820 58.97 -128.24 6.06
CA THR A 820 59.44 -127.85 4.72
C THR A 820 58.33 -127.70 3.66
N ASP A 821 57.07 -128.02 4.00
CA ASP A 821 55.92 -127.94 3.09
C ASP A 821 54.65 -127.82 3.92
N GLU A 822 53.98 -126.68 3.80
CA GLU A 822 52.85 -126.32 4.67
C GLU A 822 51.61 -127.20 4.48
N LEU A 823 51.54 -128.03 3.44
CA LEU A 823 50.38 -128.88 3.12
C LEU A 823 50.54 -130.35 3.56
N LYS A 824 51.72 -130.74 4.06
CA LYS A 824 52.02 -132.14 4.40
C LYS A 824 51.67 -132.51 5.84
N ILE A 825 51.00 -133.65 6.01
CA ILE A 825 50.62 -134.27 7.28
C ILE A 825 51.33 -135.63 7.37
N LYS A 826 52.00 -135.93 8.49
CA LYS A 826 52.63 -137.23 8.72
C LYS A 826 52.00 -137.91 9.93
N LEU A 827 51.60 -139.17 9.77
CA LEU A 827 51.17 -140.03 10.87
C LEU A 827 52.32 -140.97 11.21
N VAL A 828 52.84 -140.86 12.43
CA VAL A 828 53.98 -141.67 12.92
C VAL A 828 53.44 -142.73 13.88
N PRO A 829 53.67 -144.03 13.60
CA PRO A 829 53.22 -145.09 14.49
C PRO A 829 54.01 -145.08 15.81
N PRO A 830 53.39 -145.51 16.92
CA PRO A 830 54.01 -145.53 18.25
C PRO A 830 55.06 -146.65 18.44
N GLU A 831 54.97 -147.75 17.67
CA GLU A 831 55.85 -148.92 17.82
C GLU A 831 56.67 -149.22 16.55
N ALA A 832 57.96 -149.55 16.75
CA ALA A 832 58.96 -149.77 15.70
C ALA A 832 58.68 -151.09 14.94
N GLY A 833 57.87 -150.99 13.88
CA GLY A 833 57.48 -152.11 13.02
C GLY A 833 56.32 -151.74 12.06
N HIS A 834 55.54 -150.72 12.40
CA HIS A 834 54.44 -150.22 11.58
C HIS A 834 54.86 -149.11 10.60
N ARG A 835 54.13 -148.99 9.49
CA ARG A 835 54.48 -148.13 8.35
C ARG A 835 54.03 -146.68 8.58
N MET A 836 54.95 -145.73 8.53
CA MET A 836 54.65 -144.29 8.56
C MET A 836 53.84 -143.87 7.33
N LEU A 837 52.69 -143.22 7.53
CA LEU A 837 51.82 -142.70 6.47
C LEU A 837 52.03 -141.20 6.29
N ARG A 838 52.12 -140.75 5.03
CA ARG A 838 52.34 -139.34 4.68
C ARG A 838 51.26 -138.89 3.71
N PHE A 839 50.54 -137.83 4.09
CA PHE A 839 49.46 -137.24 3.33
C PHE A 839 49.77 -135.79 2.96
N ARG A 840 49.15 -135.29 1.90
CA ARG A 840 49.11 -133.88 1.54
C ARG A 840 47.65 -133.48 1.32
N ALA A 841 47.21 -132.42 1.98
CA ALA A 841 45.84 -131.94 1.84
C ALA A 841 45.74 -130.91 0.70
N PRO A 842 44.66 -130.91 -0.12
CA PRO A 842 44.42 -129.86 -1.11
C PRO A 842 44.21 -128.49 -0.42
N ALA A 843 44.67 -127.40 -1.05
CA ALA A 843 44.62 -126.06 -0.47
C ALA A 843 43.20 -125.57 -0.10
N SER A 844 42.15 -126.13 -0.69
CA SER A 844 40.75 -125.71 -0.53
C SER A 844 40.06 -126.14 0.77
N VAL A 845 40.53 -127.19 1.47
CA VAL A 845 39.85 -127.75 2.67
C VAL A 845 40.65 -127.49 3.96
N GLY A 846 41.88 -126.95 3.83
CA GLY A 846 42.75 -126.55 4.94
C GLY A 846 43.39 -127.73 5.67
N ARG A 847 44.73 -127.74 5.76
CA ARG A 847 45.52 -128.73 6.52
C ARG A 847 45.03 -128.87 7.98
N GLU A 848 44.61 -127.77 8.59
CA GLU A 848 44.24 -127.72 10.01
C GLU A 848 42.98 -128.52 10.32
N THR A 849 42.01 -128.55 9.39
CA THR A 849 40.78 -129.33 9.54
C THR A 849 41.09 -130.83 9.62
N TRP A 850 41.89 -131.35 8.69
CA TRP A 850 42.30 -132.75 8.71
C TRP A 850 43.22 -133.09 9.89
N MET A 851 44.12 -132.19 10.27
CA MET A 851 44.96 -132.41 11.46
C MET A 851 44.14 -132.47 12.74
N LYS A 852 43.16 -131.58 12.96
CA LYS A 852 42.31 -131.61 14.14
C LYS A 852 41.54 -132.93 14.24
N ARG A 853 41.00 -133.42 13.11
CA ARG A 853 40.23 -134.69 13.08
C ARG A 853 41.09 -135.92 13.22
N PHE A 854 42.28 -135.96 12.61
CA PHE A 854 43.24 -137.04 12.90
C PHE A 854 43.67 -137.00 14.35
N THR A 855 43.86 -135.82 14.94
CA THR A 855 44.20 -135.69 16.37
C THR A 855 43.06 -136.21 17.26
N GLU A 856 41.80 -135.84 16.98
CA GLU A 856 40.61 -136.38 17.67
C GLU A 856 40.52 -137.91 17.54
N ALA A 857 40.71 -138.45 16.34
CA ALA A 857 40.70 -139.90 16.08
C ALA A 857 41.87 -140.64 16.77
N THR A 858 43.03 -140.01 16.90
CA THR A 858 44.21 -140.57 17.60
C THR A 858 44.09 -140.49 19.13
N GLN A 859 43.30 -139.55 19.67
CA GLN A 859 43.17 -139.27 21.11
C GLN A 859 41.99 -139.98 21.80
N LEU A 860 41.16 -140.72 21.07
CA LEU A 860 40.04 -141.51 21.61
C LEU A 860 40.46 -142.68 22.51
N ALA A 861 41.77 -142.82 22.82
CA ALA A 861 42.32 -143.84 23.72
C ALA A 861 42.71 -143.31 25.12
N SER A 862 42.28 -142.12 25.53
CA SER A 862 42.54 -141.61 26.89
C SER A 862 41.32 -141.01 27.61
N ARG A 863 40.13 -141.57 27.38
CA ARG A 863 38.99 -141.44 28.31
C ARG A 863 38.32 -142.79 28.50
#